data_AF-A0A2I1I407-F1
#
_entry.id   AF-A0A2I1I407-F1
#
_cell.length_a   1.000
_cell.length_b   1.000
_cell.length_c   1.000
_cell.angle_alpha   90.00
_cell.angle_beta   90.00
_cell.angle_gamma   90.00
#
_symmetry.space_group_name_H-M   'P 1'
#
loop_
_entity.id
_entity.type
_entity.pdbx_description
1 polymer ?
#
loop_
_entity_poly.entity_id
_entity_poly.type
_entity_poly.pdbx_seq_one_letter_code
_entity_poly.pdbx_strand_id
1 'polypeptide(L)'
;MFERFTDRARRVVVLAQDEARGLKHNYIGTEHLLLGLISEGEGVAAKALAMMDINDEDVRASVIEIIGEGEKTVEGHIPFTPRAKRVFELSLREALQLGHNYIGTEHLLLGLLKEGEGVAAQVLTKRGADLSQVRQNVIQLLSGYQRGEGEGRESVGAGVGGSSTHERQNSAVLEQFGRNLTQAARDNKLDPVIGRRVEMERVMQVLSRRTKNNPVLIGEPGVGKTAVVEGLAQAIVHGDVPETIKDRQIYSLDMGSLVAGSRYRGDFEERLKKVLKEIRTRGDIILFIDEIHTLVGAGAAEGSIDAAQMLKPMLARGELQTIGATTNDEYRKYIEKDAALERRFQPVKVDEPSVEETVEILKGLRDRYEAHHRVIITDEAIKAAAELADRYISDRFLPDKAIDLVDEAGARLRIRRMTAPPELRELDEKIAEVRRNKESAIDDQDFEKAAGLRDEESNLVAQREEKETSWKGGESDSIAEVTEEEIAEVLAMSTGIPVFKLTQTETTKLLKMEDELHKRVIGQEEAVRALSQSIRRTRSGLKDPNRPGGSFIFAGPTGVGKTELAKALAEFLFGDEDALIQLDMSEFSEKHTASRLFGAPPGYVGYDEGGQLTEKVRRKPFSVVLFDEVEKAHPDIFNSLLQILEEGRLTDSQGRKVDFKNTVIIMTTNLGTRDINKGVLTGFQSADNLTHDYSRMKAKVDEELKQHFRPEFLNRVDDTIVFPPLNKDQIKQIVDLMIAKLAKRMEAQDMHLQLTDEARDLLADLGFDPVLGARPLRRAIQREIEDALSERILFGEIVAGQVVTVGVEGEGSDRKFTFNGQ
;
A
#
# COMPACT_ATOMS: atom_id res chain seq x y z
N MET A 1 -10.82 -0.17 -28.54
CA MET A 1 -9.85 -0.88 -29.40
C MET A 1 -9.26 0.03 -30.48
N PHE A 2 -10.08 0.73 -31.28
CA PHE A 2 -9.63 1.62 -32.37
C PHE A 2 -8.82 2.87 -31.93
N GLU A 3 -8.90 3.27 -30.66
CA GLU A 3 -8.07 4.36 -30.11
C GLU A 3 -6.57 4.07 -30.18
N ARG A 4 -6.18 2.80 -30.08
CA ARG A 4 -4.77 2.37 -30.17
C ARG A 4 -4.27 2.23 -31.62
N PHE A 5 -5.12 2.39 -32.63
CA PHE A 5 -4.71 2.27 -34.03
C PHE A 5 -3.98 3.53 -34.47
N THR A 6 -2.89 3.37 -35.23
CA THR A 6 -2.28 4.49 -35.95
C THR A 6 -3.22 5.01 -37.04
N ASP A 7 -3.01 6.23 -37.52
CA ASP A 7 -3.86 6.80 -38.57
C ASP A 7 -3.84 5.95 -39.86
N ARG A 8 -2.70 5.34 -40.18
CA ARG A 8 -2.58 4.38 -41.29
C ARG A 8 -3.40 3.10 -41.03
N ALA A 9 -3.34 2.54 -39.83
CA ALA A 9 -4.15 1.36 -39.47
C ALA A 9 -5.66 1.66 -39.47
N ARG A 10 -6.08 2.88 -39.09
CA ARG A 10 -7.48 3.31 -39.22
C ARG A 10 -7.89 3.44 -40.69
N ARG A 11 -7.02 4.01 -41.52
CA ARG A 11 -7.24 4.11 -42.97
C ARG A 11 -7.42 2.73 -43.62
N VAL A 12 -6.62 1.74 -43.25
CA VAL A 12 -6.80 0.34 -43.72
C VAL A 12 -8.20 -0.19 -43.45
N VAL A 13 -8.79 0.10 -42.29
CA VAL A 13 -10.14 -0.35 -41.94
C VAL A 13 -11.21 0.34 -42.79
N VAL A 14 -11.02 1.63 -43.07
CA VAL A 14 -11.90 2.38 -43.99
C VAL A 14 -11.80 1.83 -45.41
N LEU A 15 -10.58 1.58 -45.90
CA LEU A 15 -10.35 0.99 -47.22
C LEU A 15 -10.96 -0.42 -47.31
N ALA A 16 -10.86 -1.24 -46.26
CA ALA A 16 -11.52 -2.54 -46.21
C ALA A 16 -13.05 -2.43 -46.31
N GLN A 17 -13.64 -1.39 -45.72
CA GLN A 17 -15.07 -1.13 -45.85
C GLN A 17 -15.45 -0.69 -47.28
N ASP A 18 -14.62 0.11 -47.92
CA ASP A 18 -14.83 0.53 -49.31
C ASP A 18 -14.68 -0.64 -50.30
N GLU A 19 -13.72 -1.55 -50.05
CA GLU A 19 -13.55 -2.77 -50.83
C GLU A 19 -14.74 -3.74 -50.66
N ALA A 20 -15.25 -3.89 -49.44
CA ALA A 20 -16.48 -4.66 -49.20
C ALA A 20 -17.68 -4.07 -49.97
N ARG A 21 -17.81 -2.74 -50.04
CA ARG A 21 -18.84 -2.08 -50.85
C ARG A 21 -18.62 -2.28 -52.35
N GLY A 22 -17.38 -2.15 -52.82
CA GLY A 22 -17.01 -2.33 -54.22
C GLY A 22 -17.34 -3.73 -54.72
N LEU A 23 -17.06 -4.76 -53.90
CA LEU A 23 -17.39 -6.16 -54.16
C LEU A 23 -18.84 -6.53 -53.83
N LYS A 24 -19.64 -5.57 -53.33
CA LYS A 24 -21.05 -5.75 -52.90
C LYS A 24 -21.23 -6.81 -51.81
N HIS A 25 -20.23 -6.98 -50.94
CA HIS A 25 -20.31 -7.85 -49.77
C HIS A 25 -20.97 -7.13 -48.60
N ASN A 26 -21.95 -7.78 -47.97
CA ASN A 26 -22.70 -7.24 -46.83
C ASN A 26 -21.97 -7.45 -45.47
N TYR A 27 -20.69 -7.81 -45.50
CA TYR A 27 -19.86 -8.00 -44.31
C TYR A 27 -18.39 -7.61 -44.60
N ILE A 28 -17.62 -7.30 -43.54
CA ILE A 28 -16.18 -7.10 -43.63
C ILE A 28 -15.46 -8.36 -43.12
N GLY A 29 -14.84 -9.10 -44.06
CA GLY A 29 -14.08 -10.32 -43.82
C GLY A 29 -12.57 -10.08 -43.77
N THR A 30 -11.81 -11.16 -43.60
CA THR A 30 -10.35 -11.13 -43.62
C THR A 30 -9.79 -10.66 -44.96
N GLU A 31 -10.45 -11.02 -46.06
CA GLU A 31 -10.14 -10.67 -47.44
C GLU A 31 -10.22 -9.16 -47.69
N HIS A 32 -11.20 -8.49 -47.10
CA HIS A 32 -11.35 -7.04 -47.20
C HIS A 32 -10.27 -6.32 -46.40
N LEU A 33 -9.88 -6.87 -45.24
CA LEU A 33 -8.74 -6.34 -44.47
C LEU A 33 -7.43 -6.51 -45.23
N LEU A 34 -7.23 -7.63 -45.95
CA LEU A 34 -6.07 -7.84 -46.80
C LEU A 34 -6.03 -6.85 -47.97
N LEU A 35 -7.15 -6.66 -48.67
CA LEU A 35 -7.26 -5.66 -49.73
C LEU A 35 -6.97 -4.26 -49.18
N GLY A 36 -7.60 -3.87 -48.08
CA GLY A 36 -7.36 -2.57 -47.44
C GLY A 36 -5.90 -2.36 -46.99
N LEU A 37 -5.17 -3.41 -46.62
CA LEU A 37 -3.73 -3.33 -46.31
C LEU A 37 -2.88 -3.08 -47.56
N ILE A 38 -3.27 -3.64 -48.71
CA ILE A 38 -2.56 -3.45 -49.98
C ILE A 38 -2.88 -2.09 -50.56
N SER A 39 -4.16 -1.68 -50.57
CA SER A 39 -4.61 -0.40 -51.13
C SER A 39 -4.12 0.82 -50.34
N GLU A 40 -3.68 0.65 -49.08
CA GLU A 40 -3.04 1.74 -48.31
C GLU A 40 -1.65 2.10 -48.88
N GLY A 41 -0.96 1.14 -49.52
CA GLY A 41 0.20 1.34 -50.41
C GLY A 41 1.52 1.76 -49.75
N GLU A 42 1.50 2.58 -48.70
CA GLU A 42 2.70 3.16 -48.10
C GLU A 42 3.16 2.48 -46.80
N GLY A 43 2.27 1.73 -46.16
CA GLY A 43 2.49 1.04 -44.89
C GLY A 43 3.44 -0.14 -45.00
N VAL A 44 3.95 -0.56 -43.84
CA VAL A 44 4.90 -1.67 -43.73
C VAL A 44 4.28 -2.97 -44.25
N ALA A 45 2.98 -3.16 -44.03
CA ALA A 45 2.24 -4.31 -44.57
C ALA A 45 2.17 -4.31 -46.11
N ALA A 46 1.83 -3.17 -46.72
CA ALA A 46 1.77 -3.03 -48.18
C ALA A 46 3.15 -3.31 -48.81
N LYS A 47 4.21 -2.75 -48.22
CA LYS A 47 5.60 -2.99 -48.68
C LYS A 47 6.03 -4.44 -48.54
N ALA A 48 5.67 -5.10 -47.44
CA ALA A 48 5.98 -6.51 -47.24
C ALA A 48 5.29 -7.41 -48.28
N LEU A 49 4.05 -7.10 -48.63
CA LEU A 49 3.29 -7.82 -49.67
C LEU A 49 3.82 -7.52 -51.08
N ALA A 50 4.18 -6.26 -51.37
CA ALA A 50 4.77 -5.85 -52.65
C ALA A 50 6.14 -6.51 -52.91
N MET A 51 6.97 -6.71 -51.88
CA MET A 51 8.24 -7.45 -52.00
C MET A 51 8.05 -8.91 -52.43
N MET A 52 6.84 -9.46 -52.28
CA MET A 52 6.47 -10.81 -52.65
C MET A 52 5.66 -10.86 -53.96
N ASP A 53 5.63 -9.75 -54.71
CA ASP A 53 4.89 -9.59 -55.97
C ASP A 53 3.36 -9.81 -55.81
N ILE A 54 2.83 -9.47 -54.63
CA ILE A 54 1.39 -9.58 -54.32
C ILE A 54 0.76 -8.19 -54.53
N ASN A 55 0.09 -8.03 -55.67
CA ASN A 55 -0.51 -6.76 -56.10
C ASN A 55 -2.02 -6.71 -55.86
N ASP A 56 -2.59 -5.49 -55.78
CA ASP A 56 -4.02 -5.26 -55.48
C ASP A 56 -4.96 -5.94 -56.49
N GLU A 57 -4.70 -5.77 -57.79
CA GLU A 57 -5.51 -6.33 -58.87
C GLU A 57 -5.58 -7.87 -58.81
N ASP A 58 -4.45 -8.50 -58.47
CA ASP A 58 -4.32 -9.94 -58.35
C ASP A 58 -5.06 -10.48 -57.13
N VAL A 59 -4.91 -9.84 -55.98
CA VAL A 59 -5.63 -10.23 -54.75
C VAL A 59 -7.13 -10.05 -54.94
N ARG A 60 -7.56 -8.94 -55.56
CA ARG A 60 -8.97 -8.66 -55.87
C ARG A 60 -9.58 -9.73 -56.77
N ALA A 61 -8.89 -10.12 -57.85
CA ALA A 61 -9.33 -11.19 -58.73
C ALA A 61 -9.46 -12.54 -58.01
N SER A 62 -8.51 -12.87 -57.12
CA SER A 62 -8.56 -14.08 -56.31
C SER A 62 -9.69 -14.07 -55.29
N VAL A 63 -10.01 -12.91 -54.69
CA VAL A 63 -11.14 -12.77 -53.77
C VAL A 63 -12.47 -12.95 -54.51
N ILE A 64 -12.63 -12.36 -55.71
CA ILE A 64 -13.82 -12.54 -56.55
C ILE A 64 -13.97 -14.00 -56.98
N GLU A 65 -12.88 -14.70 -57.29
CA GLU A 65 -12.94 -16.12 -57.66
C GLU A 65 -13.37 -17.03 -56.48
N ILE A 66 -12.98 -16.70 -55.25
CA ILE A 66 -13.26 -17.51 -54.06
C ILE A 66 -14.65 -17.22 -53.47
N ILE A 67 -15.05 -15.94 -53.41
CA ILE A 67 -16.28 -15.49 -52.74
C ILE A 67 -17.39 -15.11 -53.73
N GLY A 68 -17.05 -14.66 -54.95
CA GLY A 68 -17.96 -14.06 -55.91
C GLY A 68 -18.10 -12.54 -55.73
N GLU A 69 -18.87 -11.89 -56.62
CA GLU A 69 -19.37 -10.53 -56.39
C GLU A 69 -20.83 -10.60 -55.91
N GLY A 70 -21.22 -9.73 -54.97
CA GLY A 70 -22.59 -9.64 -54.49
C GLY A 70 -23.57 -9.11 -55.55
N GLU A 71 -24.84 -9.54 -55.50
CA GLU A 71 -25.85 -9.12 -56.49
C GLU A 71 -26.47 -7.74 -56.21
N LYS A 72 -26.49 -7.31 -54.95
CA LYS A 72 -27.17 -6.06 -54.50
C LYS A 72 -26.19 -5.07 -53.92
N THR A 73 -26.40 -3.79 -54.21
CA THR A 73 -25.68 -2.69 -53.56
C THR A 73 -26.02 -2.64 -52.08
N VAL A 74 -24.99 -2.61 -51.23
CA VAL A 74 -25.13 -2.61 -49.77
C VAL A 74 -25.29 -1.17 -49.28
N GLU A 75 -26.46 -0.83 -48.75
CA GLU A 75 -26.72 0.46 -48.10
C GLU A 75 -26.65 0.32 -46.58
N GLY A 76 -26.02 1.29 -45.89
CA GLY A 76 -25.91 1.32 -44.43
C GLY A 76 -24.59 0.76 -43.85
N HIS A 77 -24.62 0.41 -42.55
CA HIS A 77 -23.45 -0.04 -41.80
C HIS A 77 -23.12 -1.52 -42.09
N ILE A 78 -21.89 -1.80 -42.54
CA ILE A 78 -21.42 -3.15 -42.87
C ILE A 78 -20.67 -3.74 -41.65
N PRO A 79 -21.16 -4.81 -41.01
CA PRO A 79 -20.54 -5.38 -39.83
C PRO A 79 -19.29 -6.21 -40.14
N PHE A 80 -18.35 -6.27 -39.19
CA PHE A 80 -17.21 -7.19 -39.24
C PHE A 80 -17.63 -8.63 -38.89
N THR A 81 -17.10 -9.59 -39.63
CA THR A 81 -17.22 -11.02 -39.30
C THR A 81 -16.47 -11.36 -38.00
N PRO A 82 -16.84 -12.46 -37.30
CA PRO A 82 -16.10 -12.91 -36.12
C PRO A 82 -14.61 -13.13 -36.38
N ARG A 83 -14.25 -13.62 -37.57
CA ARG A 83 -12.85 -13.81 -37.99
C ARG A 83 -12.11 -12.49 -38.17
N ALA A 84 -12.73 -11.49 -38.81
CA ALA A 84 -12.16 -10.15 -38.91
C ALA A 84 -11.97 -9.49 -37.54
N LYS A 85 -12.91 -9.67 -36.61
CA LYS A 85 -12.75 -9.21 -35.21
C LYS A 85 -11.57 -9.89 -34.52
N ARG A 86 -11.41 -11.20 -34.72
CA ARG A 86 -10.27 -11.98 -34.21
C ARG A 86 -8.93 -11.48 -34.74
N VAL A 87 -8.86 -11.06 -36.00
CA VAL A 87 -7.65 -10.43 -36.57
C VAL A 87 -7.23 -9.18 -35.79
N PHE A 88 -8.18 -8.34 -35.37
CA PHE A 88 -7.86 -7.16 -34.54
C PHE A 88 -7.34 -7.55 -33.16
N GLU A 89 -7.94 -8.54 -32.51
CA GLU A 89 -7.44 -9.06 -31.21
C GLU A 89 -6.02 -9.64 -31.32
N LEU A 90 -5.75 -10.38 -32.40
CA LEU A 90 -4.42 -10.94 -32.67
C LEU A 90 -3.41 -9.84 -33.00
N SER A 91 -3.80 -8.81 -33.75
CA SER A 91 -2.95 -7.66 -34.05
C SER A 91 -2.54 -6.90 -32.79
N LEU A 92 -3.44 -6.77 -31.81
CA LEU A 92 -3.15 -6.15 -30.52
C LEU A 92 -2.12 -7.00 -29.73
N ARG A 93 -2.26 -8.33 -29.75
CA ARG A 93 -1.28 -9.21 -29.08
C ARG A 93 0.09 -9.14 -29.72
N GLU A 94 0.17 -9.09 -31.05
CA GLU A 94 1.45 -8.94 -31.76
C GLU A 94 2.09 -7.58 -31.47
N ALA A 95 1.32 -6.49 -31.41
CA ALA A 95 1.82 -5.17 -30.99
C ALA A 95 2.43 -5.20 -29.59
N LEU A 96 1.71 -5.79 -28.62
CA LEU A 96 2.21 -5.90 -27.24
C LEU A 96 3.45 -6.80 -27.14
N GLN A 97 3.51 -7.90 -27.92
CA GLN A 97 4.70 -8.78 -27.96
C GLN A 97 5.93 -8.08 -28.55
N LEU A 98 5.73 -7.14 -29.46
CA LEU A 98 6.79 -6.31 -30.03
C LEU A 98 7.10 -5.06 -29.17
N GLY A 99 6.43 -4.89 -28.03
CA GLY A 99 6.61 -3.75 -27.12
C GLY A 99 5.99 -2.45 -27.63
N HIS A 100 5.12 -2.52 -28.64
CA HIS A 100 4.41 -1.37 -29.20
C HIS A 100 3.07 -1.14 -28.48
N ASN A 101 2.86 0.09 -28.00
CA ASN A 101 1.61 0.51 -27.35
C ASN A 101 0.51 0.95 -28.35
N TYR A 102 0.76 0.81 -29.66
CA TYR A 102 -0.14 1.13 -30.75
C TYR A 102 -0.25 -0.03 -31.74
N ILE A 103 -1.30 -0.04 -32.56
CA ILE A 103 -1.54 -1.01 -33.63
C ILE A 103 -1.33 -0.31 -34.97
N GLY A 104 -0.29 -0.72 -35.69
CA GLY A 104 0.03 -0.26 -37.04
C GLY A 104 -0.31 -1.28 -38.12
N THR A 105 -0.01 -0.94 -39.38
CA THR A 105 -0.32 -1.77 -40.57
C THR A 105 0.34 -3.16 -40.50
N GLU A 106 1.59 -3.21 -40.03
CA GLU A 106 2.38 -4.40 -39.77
C GLU A 106 1.70 -5.35 -38.78
N HIS A 107 1.10 -4.81 -37.72
CA HIS A 107 0.44 -5.58 -36.69
C HIS A 107 -0.87 -6.18 -37.21
N LEU A 108 -1.60 -5.43 -38.05
CA LEU A 108 -2.79 -5.92 -38.73
C LEU A 108 -2.46 -7.09 -39.67
N LEU A 109 -1.39 -6.98 -40.45
CA LEU A 109 -0.93 -8.07 -41.32
C LEU A 109 -0.47 -9.29 -40.51
N LEU A 110 0.30 -9.10 -39.43
CA LEU A 110 0.70 -10.19 -38.54
C LEU A 110 -0.49 -10.88 -37.87
N GLY A 111 -1.49 -10.10 -37.44
CA GLY A 111 -2.75 -10.62 -36.90
C GLY A 111 -3.53 -11.45 -37.92
N LEU A 112 -3.52 -11.02 -39.18
CA LEU A 112 -4.17 -11.72 -40.30
C LEU A 112 -3.46 -13.04 -40.63
N LEU A 113 -2.13 -13.04 -40.67
CA LEU A 113 -1.32 -14.26 -40.88
C LEU A 113 -1.50 -15.28 -39.75
N LYS A 114 -1.70 -14.79 -38.51
CA LYS A 114 -1.87 -15.64 -37.32
C LYS A 114 -3.29 -16.21 -37.18
N GLU A 115 -4.30 -15.56 -37.77
CA GLU A 115 -5.64 -16.15 -37.90
C GLU A 115 -5.59 -17.35 -38.86
N GLY A 116 -4.83 -17.25 -39.95
CA GLY A 116 -4.29 -18.38 -40.75
C GLY A 116 -5.30 -19.24 -41.52
N GLU A 117 -6.58 -19.19 -41.15
CA GLU A 117 -7.64 -20.04 -41.71
C GLU A 117 -8.66 -19.25 -42.54
N GLY A 118 -8.59 -17.93 -42.55
CA GLY A 118 -9.51 -17.04 -43.26
C GLY A 118 -9.25 -16.97 -44.76
N VAL A 119 -10.17 -16.34 -45.50
CA VAL A 119 -10.06 -16.20 -46.96
C VAL A 119 -8.78 -15.44 -47.35
N ALA A 120 -8.35 -14.47 -46.53
CA ALA A 120 -7.09 -13.79 -46.79
C ALA A 120 -5.86 -14.71 -46.76
N ALA A 121 -5.81 -15.68 -45.84
CA ALA A 121 -4.73 -16.66 -45.80
C ALA A 121 -4.77 -17.57 -47.03
N GLN A 122 -5.97 -17.99 -47.46
CA GLN A 122 -6.14 -18.79 -48.68
C GLN A 122 -5.70 -18.03 -49.93
N VAL A 123 -6.04 -16.74 -50.04
CA VAL A 123 -5.62 -15.87 -51.15
C VAL A 123 -4.10 -15.72 -51.19
N LEU A 124 -3.45 -15.47 -50.05
CA LEU A 124 -1.99 -15.38 -49.95
C LEU A 124 -1.32 -16.71 -50.35
N THR A 125 -1.80 -17.84 -49.86
CA THR A 125 -1.25 -19.17 -50.20
C THR A 125 -1.46 -19.51 -51.69
N LYS A 126 -2.63 -19.17 -52.27
CA LYS A 126 -2.89 -19.38 -53.71
C LYS A 126 -1.97 -18.55 -54.60
N ARG A 127 -1.52 -17.39 -54.11
CA ARG A 127 -0.53 -16.53 -54.77
C ARG A 127 0.93 -16.94 -54.48
N GLY A 128 1.14 -18.11 -53.88
CA GLY A 128 2.48 -18.66 -53.64
C GLY A 128 3.21 -18.08 -52.44
N ALA A 129 2.52 -17.31 -51.59
CA ALA A 129 3.11 -16.76 -50.37
C ALA A 129 3.10 -17.80 -49.24
N ASP A 130 4.29 -18.13 -48.73
CA ASP A 130 4.42 -18.83 -47.45
C ASP A 130 4.18 -17.84 -46.31
N LEU A 131 3.12 -18.07 -45.53
CA LEU A 131 2.71 -17.21 -44.41
C LEU A 131 3.85 -17.00 -43.40
N SER A 132 4.74 -17.99 -43.25
CA SER A 132 5.92 -17.89 -42.36
C SER A 132 6.96 -16.92 -42.90
N GLN A 133 7.15 -16.88 -44.22
CA GLN A 133 8.08 -15.96 -44.89
C GLN A 133 7.53 -14.53 -44.90
N VAL A 134 6.23 -14.36 -45.15
CA VAL A 134 5.57 -13.02 -45.06
C VAL A 134 5.80 -12.43 -43.66
N ARG A 135 5.64 -13.24 -42.61
CA ARG A 135 5.88 -12.82 -41.23
C ARG A 135 7.33 -12.39 -40.99
N GLN A 136 8.30 -13.17 -41.48
CA GLN A 136 9.73 -12.83 -41.32
C GLN A 136 10.07 -11.51 -42.02
N ASN A 137 9.55 -11.29 -43.23
CA ASN A 137 9.76 -10.05 -43.99
C ASN A 137 9.18 -8.82 -43.27
N VAL A 138 7.99 -8.94 -42.68
CA VAL A 138 7.38 -7.85 -41.88
C VAL A 138 8.26 -7.51 -40.66
N ILE A 139 8.77 -8.51 -39.94
CA ILE A 139 9.67 -8.31 -38.79
C ILE A 139 10.99 -7.67 -39.23
N GLN A 140 11.53 -8.08 -40.38
CA GLN A 140 12.76 -7.51 -40.94
C GLN A 140 12.56 -6.05 -41.34
N LEU A 141 11.44 -5.70 -41.98
CA LEU A 141 11.11 -4.31 -42.33
C LEU A 141 10.90 -3.44 -41.08
N LEU A 142 10.29 -3.99 -40.03
CA LEU A 142 10.12 -3.30 -38.74
C LEU A 142 11.45 -2.95 -38.07
N SER A 143 12.41 -3.89 -38.06
CA SER A 143 13.74 -3.65 -37.49
C SER A 143 14.58 -2.65 -38.32
N GLY A 144 14.31 -2.52 -39.62
CA GLY A 144 14.87 -1.47 -40.46
C GLY A 144 14.24 -0.09 -40.23
N TYR A 145 12.94 -0.05 -39.95
CA TYR A 145 12.17 1.20 -39.76
C TYR A 145 12.36 1.85 -38.38
N GLN A 146 12.66 1.10 -37.32
CA GLN A 146 12.98 1.65 -36.00
C GLN A 146 14.24 2.55 -35.99
N ARG A 147 15.03 2.57 -37.08
CA ARG A 147 16.15 3.51 -37.27
C ARG A 147 15.78 4.80 -38.02
N GLY A 148 14.56 4.93 -38.55
CA GLY A 148 14.23 5.93 -39.57
C GLY A 148 13.15 6.97 -39.22
N GLU A 149 12.32 6.78 -38.20
CA GLU A 149 11.25 7.74 -37.87
C GLU A 149 11.45 8.34 -36.48
N GLY A 150 12.38 9.28 -36.42
CA GLY A 150 12.66 10.08 -35.23
C GLY A 150 13.58 11.28 -35.49
N GLU A 151 13.72 11.76 -36.73
CA GLU A 151 14.42 13.01 -37.03
C GLU A 151 14.02 13.50 -38.43
N GLY A 152 13.10 14.46 -38.47
CA GLY A 152 12.58 15.04 -39.70
C GLY A 152 12.61 16.56 -39.66
N ARG A 153 13.82 17.14 -39.55
CA ARG A 153 14.12 18.52 -39.97
C ARG A 153 15.58 18.59 -40.45
N GLU A 154 15.82 18.08 -41.64
CA GLU A 154 17.04 18.42 -42.38
C GLU A 154 16.85 19.78 -43.07
N SER A 155 17.50 20.81 -42.51
CA SER A 155 17.85 22.01 -43.26
C SER A 155 19.03 21.68 -44.18
N VAL A 156 18.80 21.79 -45.48
CA VAL A 156 19.84 21.61 -46.51
C VAL A 156 20.85 22.75 -46.39
N GLY A 157 22.03 22.45 -45.85
CA GLY A 157 23.17 23.36 -45.77
C GLY A 157 24.44 22.63 -46.22
N ALA A 158 24.95 23.00 -47.40
CA ALA A 158 26.21 22.49 -47.93
C ALA A 158 27.39 22.94 -47.05
N GLY A 159 28.18 21.98 -46.54
CA GLY A 159 29.36 22.28 -45.70
C GLY A 159 30.23 21.06 -45.42
N VAL A 160 31.23 20.87 -46.29
CA VAL A 160 32.59 20.29 -46.09
C VAL A 160 32.86 19.47 -44.81
N GLY A 161 33.03 18.15 -44.99
CA GLY A 161 34.16 17.33 -44.50
C GLY A 161 34.41 17.15 -42.99
N GLY A 162 34.36 15.89 -42.52
CA GLY A 162 35.19 15.42 -41.38
C GLY A 162 34.51 14.45 -40.41
N SER A 163 34.87 13.17 -40.51
CA SER A 163 34.88 12.13 -39.46
C SER A 163 33.71 12.03 -38.45
N SER A 164 32.81 11.06 -38.63
CA SER A 164 31.95 10.58 -37.52
C SER A 164 31.43 9.13 -37.66
N THR A 165 32.04 8.32 -38.53
CA THR A 165 31.55 6.93 -38.77
C THR A 165 32.18 5.87 -37.86
N HIS A 166 33.09 6.23 -36.94
CA HIS A 166 33.79 5.29 -36.06
C HIS A 166 33.31 5.27 -34.59
N GLU A 167 32.42 6.17 -34.16
CA GLU A 167 31.95 6.20 -32.76
C GLU A 167 30.70 5.33 -32.49
N ARG A 168 29.86 5.05 -33.49
CA ARG A 168 28.59 4.32 -33.30
C ARG A 168 28.72 2.80 -33.09
N GLN A 169 29.90 2.20 -33.27
CA GLN A 169 30.07 0.74 -33.10
C GLN A 169 30.59 0.32 -31.71
N ASN A 170 31.10 1.26 -30.91
CA ASN A 170 31.69 0.95 -29.60
C ASN A 170 30.76 1.23 -28.39
N SER A 171 29.56 1.81 -28.56
CA SER A 171 28.64 2.15 -27.45
C SER A 171 27.65 1.05 -27.04
N ALA A 172 27.65 -0.09 -27.74
CA ALA A 172 26.57 -1.07 -27.64
C ALA A 172 26.50 -1.84 -26.29
N VAL A 173 27.62 -1.96 -25.56
CA VAL A 173 27.65 -2.77 -24.33
C VAL A 173 27.19 -1.97 -23.11
N LEU A 174 27.68 -0.74 -22.94
CA LEU A 174 27.18 0.17 -21.90
C LEU A 174 25.70 0.52 -22.05
N GLU A 175 25.18 0.66 -23.27
CA GLU A 175 23.74 0.86 -23.51
C GLU A 175 22.90 -0.38 -23.17
N GLN A 176 23.47 -1.58 -23.27
CA GLN A 176 22.77 -2.82 -22.92
C GLN A 176 22.64 -3.02 -21.40
N PHE A 177 23.65 -2.63 -20.63
CA PHE A 177 23.73 -2.91 -19.19
C PHE A 177 23.60 -1.66 -18.31
N GLY A 178 23.41 -0.49 -18.89
CA GLY A 178 23.32 0.76 -18.16
C GLY A 178 22.41 1.78 -18.84
N ARG A 179 22.07 2.83 -18.09
CA ARG A 179 21.21 3.93 -18.54
C ARG A 179 22.03 5.23 -18.57
N ASN A 180 22.08 5.89 -19.72
CA ASN A 180 22.70 7.21 -19.83
C ASN A 180 21.79 8.28 -19.22
N LEU A 181 22.13 8.77 -18.02
CA LEU A 181 21.38 9.81 -17.32
C LEU A 181 21.56 11.18 -17.99
N THR A 182 22.74 11.47 -18.54
CA THR A 182 23.00 12.72 -19.26
C THR A 182 22.16 12.81 -20.54
N GLN A 183 21.98 11.70 -21.26
CA GLN A 183 21.07 11.67 -22.42
C GLN A 183 19.61 11.78 -21.98
N ALA A 184 19.21 11.10 -20.91
CA ALA A 184 17.86 11.25 -20.37
C ALA A 184 17.55 12.70 -19.93
N ALA A 185 18.55 13.42 -19.41
CA ALA A 185 18.44 14.84 -19.10
C ALA A 185 18.24 15.69 -20.37
N ARG A 186 19.01 15.44 -21.44
CA ARG A 186 18.81 16.12 -22.76
C ARG A 186 17.42 15.87 -23.34
N ASP A 187 16.90 14.67 -23.16
CA ASP A 187 15.57 14.27 -23.64
C ASP A 187 14.42 14.78 -22.74
N ASN A 188 14.70 15.55 -21.67
CA ASN A 188 13.73 15.96 -20.65
C ASN A 188 12.94 14.80 -20.02
N LYS A 189 13.59 13.64 -19.87
CA LYS A 189 13.00 12.43 -19.26
C LYS A 189 13.24 12.34 -17.75
N LEU A 190 14.21 13.07 -17.21
CA LEU A 190 14.49 13.09 -15.76
C LEU A 190 13.52 14.03 -15.02
N ASP A 191 13.29 13.74 -13.74
CA ASP A 191 12.50 14.60 -12.86
C ASP A 191 13.26 15.89 -12.50
N PRO A 192 12.58 17.03 -12.30
CA PRO A 192 13.23 18.24 -11.83
C PRO A 192 13.79 18.02 -10.41
N VAL A 193 15.02 18.48 -10.18
CA VAL A 193 15.67 18.32 -8.88
C VAL A 193 15.52 19.59 -8.05
N ILE A 194 14.79 19.46 -6.93
CA ILE A 194 14.52 20.56 -6.00
C ILE A 194 15.32 20.37 -4.70
N GLY A 195 15.87 21.46 -4.16
CA GLY A 195 16.47 21.48 -2.81
C GLY A 195 17.88 20.87 -2.65
N ARG A 196 18.44 20.17 -3.64
CA ARG A 196 19.72 19.41 -3.50
C ARG A 196 20.99 20.13 -3.95
N ARG A 197 21.01 21.47 -3.89
CA ARG A 197 22.14 22.28 -4.39
C ARG A 197 23.45 22.02 -3.64
N VAL A 198 23.39 21.94 -2.31
CA VAL A 198 24.58 21.80 -1.46
C VAL A 198 25.26 20.45 -1.68
N GLU A 199 24.46 19.38 -1.79
CA GLU A 199 24.94 18.03 -2.06
C GLU A 199 25.52 17.94 -3.47
N MET A 200 24.86 18.51 -4.49
CA MET A 200 25.40 18.56 -5.85
C MET A 200 26.73 19.32 -5.92
N GLU A 201 26.84 20.49 -5.29
CA GLU A 201 28.09 21.23 -5.19
C GLU A 201 29.18 20.41 -4.51
N ARG A 202 28.83 19.67 -3.45
CA ARG A 202 29.77 18.79 -2.77
C ARG A 202 30.24 17.64 -3.66
N VAL A 203 29.33 17.02 -4.43
CA VAL A 203 29.66 15.97 -5.41
C VAL A 203 30.59 16.52 -6.49
N MET A 204 30.29 17.70 -7.05
CA MET A 204 31.16 18.37 -8.04
C MET A 204 32.56 18.67 -7.49
N GLN A 205 32.63 19.16 -6.24
CA GLN A 205 33.91 19.40 -5.56
C GLN A 205 34.73 18.12 -5.42
N VAL A 206 34.09 17.00 -5.06
CA VAL A 206 34.77 15.71 -4.90
C VAL A 206 35.25 15.17 -6.25
N LEU A 207 34.39 15.15 -7.28
CA LEU A 207 34.74 14.68 -8.62
C LEU A 207 35.91 15.47 -9.25
N SER A 208 36.04 16.75 -8.90
CA SER A 208 37.12 17.64 -9.36
C SER A 208 38.45 17.47 -8.61
N ARG A 209 38.52 16.61 -7.58
CA ARG A 209 39.78 16.36 -6.85
C ARG A 209 40.74 15.51 -7.67
N ARG A 210 42.04 15.68 -7.42
CA ARG A 210 43.10 14.82 -7.98
C ARG A 210 43.17 13.44 -7.32
N THR A 211 42.85 13.37 -6.03
CA THR A 211 42.82 12.13 -5.22
C THR A 211 41.53 12.11 -4.41
N LYS A 212 41.03 10.91 -4.06
CA LYS A 212 39.71 10.71 -3.44
C LYS A 212 38.58 11.41 -4.24
N ASN A 213 38.54 11.13 -5.54
CA ASN A 213 37.65 11.76 -6.50
C ASN A 213 36.39 10.95 -6.81
N ASN A 214 36.05 10.00 -5.94
CA ASN A 214 34.83 9.19 -6.04
C ASN A 214 33.91 9.54 -4.87
N PRO A 215 32.83 10.30 -5.10
CA PRO A 215 31.87 10.59 -4.04
C PRO A 215 31.02 9.35 -3.73
N VAL A 216 30.66 9.18 -2.46
CA VAL A 216 29.66 8.21 -2.01
C VAL A 216 28.57 8.95 -1.26
N LEU A 217 27.36 8.95 -1.82
CA LEU A 217 26.17 9.48 -1.20
C LEU A 217 25.73 8.52 -0.07
N ILE A 218 25.84 8.99 1.16
CA ILE A 218 25.43 8.24 2.36
C ILE A 218 24.17 8.88 2.94
N GLY A 219 23.15 8.08 3.15
CA GLY A 219 21.86 8.52 3.66
C GLY A 219 20.88 7.35 3.72
N GLU A 220 19.78 7.53 4.43
CA GLU A 220 18.74 6.50 4.54
C GLU A 220 18.07 6.24 3.18
N PRO A 221 17.42 5.08 2.97
CA PRO A 221 16.62 4.84 1.77
C PRO A 221 15.49 5.88 1.64
N GLY A 222 15.16 6.25 0.40
CA GLY A 222 14.06 7.20 0.13
C GLY A 222 14.41 8.68 0.23
N VAL A 223 15.55 9.08 0.80
CA VAL A 223 15.90 10.52 0.95
C VAL A 223 16.24 11.24 -0.37
N GLY A 224 16.26 10.54 -1.51
CA GLY A 224 16.56 11.14 -2.82
C GLY A 224 18.05 11.17 -3.18
N LYS A 225 18.82 10.12 -2.84
CA LYS A 225 20.23 9.96 -3.26
C LYS A 225 20.37 9.97 -4.79
N THR A 226 19.51 9.25 -5.50
CA THR A 226 19.47 9.19 -6.97
C THR A 226 19.16 10.57 -7.58
N ALA A 227 18.28 11.35 -6.93
CA ALA A 227 17.93 12.70 -7.38
C ALA A 227 19.15 13.66 -7.39
N VAL A 228 20.10 13.51 -6.46
CA VAL A 228 21.36 14.30 -6.49
C VAL A 228 22.16 14.03 -7.76
N VAL A 229 22.16 12.77 -8.23
CA VAL A 229 22.91 12.35 -9.42
C VAL A 229 22.20 12.76 -10.71
N GLU A 230 20.87 12.64 -10.74
CA GLU A 230 20.06 13.14 -11.85
C GLU A 230 20.18 14.67 -11.99
N GLY A 231 20.23 15.38 -10.87
CA GLY A 231 20.44 16.83 -10.84
C GLY A 231 21.83 17.21 -11.34
N LEU A 232 22.85 16.43 -11.01
CA LEU A 232 24.17 16.59 -11.60
C LEU A 232 24.15 16.34 -13.11
N ALA A 233 23.42 15.34 -13.60
CA ALA A 233 23.28 15.07 -15.03
C ALA A 233 22.61 16.26 -15.75
N GLN A 234 21.57 16.84 -15.15
CA GLN A 234 20.94 18.06 -15.65
C GLN A 234 21.93 19.24 -15.65
N ALA A 235 22.68 19.46 -14.57
CA ALA A 235 23.66 20.55 -14.48
C ALA A 235 24.75 20.43 -15.55
N ILE A 236 25.22 19.21 -15.85
CA ILE A 236 26.18 18.96 -16.94
C ILE A 236 25.60 19.38 -18.30
N VAL A 237 24.33 19.05 -18.57
CA VAL A 237 23.65 19.42 -19.83
C VAL A 237 23.45 20.93 -19.95
N HIS A 238 23.12 21.61 -18.85
CA HIS A 238 22.95 23.08 -18.83
C HIS A 238 24.28 23.83 -18.86
N GLY A 239 25.40 23.16 -18.60
CA GLY A 239 26.73 23.78 -18.52
C GLY A 239 27.03 24.43 -17.17
N ASP A 240 26.21 24.19 -16.15
CA ASP A 240 26.36 24.70 -14.78
C ASP A 240 27.36 23.86 -13.96
N VAL A 241 28.46 23.43 -14.58
CA VAL A 241 29.47 22.57 -13.96
C VAL A 241 30.89 23.08 -14.23
N PRO A 242 31.86 22.76 -13.36
CA PRO A 242 33.26 23.09 -13.61
C PRO A 242 33.80 22.46 -14.91
N GLU A 243 34.77 23.10 -15.55
CA GLU A 243 35.45 22.62 -16.78
C GLU A 243 36.00 21.19 -16.67
N THR A 244 36.30 20.71 -15.46
CA THR A 244 36.76 19.33 -15.20
C THR A 244 35.71 18.25 -15.45
N ILE A 245 34.43 18.61 -15.32
CA ILE A 245 33.26 17.73 -15.44
C ILE A 245 32.41 18.09 -16.66
N LYS A 246 32.64 19.27 -17.25
CA LYS A 246 32.06 19.68 -18.52
C LYS A 246 32.27 18.60 -19.58
N ASP A 247 31.22 18.35 -20.36
CA ASP A 247 31.15 17.32 -21.41
C ASP A 247 31.24 15.85 -20.97
N ARG A 248 31.34 15.55 -19.67
CA ARG A 248 31.28 14.17 -19.18
C ARG A 248 29.87 13.58 -19.29
N GLN A 249 29.77 12.26 -19.35
CA GLN A 249 28.51 11.52 -19.41
C GLN A 249 28.31 10.69 -18.15
N ILE A 250 27.14 10.78 -17.51
CA ILE A 250 26.78 9.96 -16.35
C ILE A 250 26.01 8.74 -16.82
N TYR A 251 26.53 7.55 -16.52
CA TYR A 251 25.89 6.27 -16.77
C TYR A 251 25.53 5.59 -15.46
N SER A 252 24.26 5.24 -15.27
CA SER A 252 23.81 4.37 -14.19
C SER A 252 23.99 2.91 -14.59
N LEU A 253 24.56 2.09 -13.71
CA LEU A 253 24.75 0.65 -13.93
C LEU A 253 23.59 -0.13 -13.32
N ASP A 254 22.89 -0.93 -14.13
CA ASP A 254 21.88 -1.85 -13.60
C ASP A 254 22.48 -3.21 -13.26
N MET A 255 22.61 -3.47 -11.97
CA MET A 255 23.10 -4.74 -11.44
C MET A 255 22.17 -5.91 -11.81
N GLY A 256 20.86 -5.68 -11.89
CA GLY A 256 19.87 -6.69 -12.26
C GLY A 256 20.10 -7.20 -13.68
N SER A 257 20.29 -6.30 -14.64
CA SER A 257 20.58 -6.63 -16.04
C SER A 257 21.91 -7.38 -16.23
N LEU A 258 22.93 -7.10 -15.40
CA LEU A 258 24.19 -7.85 -15.46
C LEU A 258 24.03 -9.31 -14.99
N VAL A 259 23.22 -9.54 -13.97
CA VAL A 259 22.91 -10.86 -13.41
C VAL A 259 21.91 -11.62 -14.29
N ALA A 260 20.95 -10.93 -14.91
CA ALA A 260 19.91 -11.51 -15.75
C ALA A 260 20.52 -12.32 -16.91
N GLY A 261 20.16 -13.60 -17.00
CA GLY A 261 20.70 -14.50 -18.03
C GLY A 261 22.16 -14.89 -17.85
N SER A 262 22.78 -14.63 -16.70
CA SER A 262 24.04 -15.28 -16.29
C SER A 262 23.71 -16.57 -15.54
N ARG A 263 24.25 -17.72 -15.98
CA ARG A 263 24.08 -19.00 -15.26
C ARG A 263 25.22 -19.26 -14.29
N TYR A 264 26.39 -18.68 -14.59
CA TYR A 264 27.60 -18.84 -13.81
C TYR A 264 28.16 -17.48 -13.39
N ARG A 265 28.80 -17.43 -12.22
CA ARG A 265 29.50 -16.23 -11.71
C ARG A 265 30.51 -15.66 -12.72
N GLY A 266 31.18 -16.52 -13.48
CA GLY A 266 32.14 -16.11 -14.52
C GLY A 266 31.50 -15.28 -15.64
N ASP A 267 30.25 -15.56 -16.00
CA ASP A 267 29.53 -14.81 -17.04
C ASP A 267 29.28 -13.36 -16.60
N PHE A 268 28.92 -13.17 -15.32
CA PHE A 268 28.76 -11.85 -14.72
C PHE A 268 30.10 -11.10 -14.70
N GLU A 269 31.17 -11.73 -14.23
CA GLU A 269 32.49 -11.11 -14.20
C GLU A 269 32.97 -10.72 -15.59
N GLU A 270 32.72 -11.55 -16.62
CA GLU A 270 33.06 -11.24 -18.01
C GLU A 270 32.28 -10.02 -18.54
N ARG A 271 30.97 -9.95 -18.28
CA ARG A 271 30.13 -8.80 -18.65
C ARG A 271 30.61 -7.52 -17.98
N LEU A 272 30.86 -7.56 -16.67
CA LEU A 272 31.38 -6.41 -15.93
C LEU A 272 32.75 -5.98 -16.47
N LYS A 273 33.61 -6.94 -16.85
CA LYS A 273 34.92 -6.65 -17.47
C LYS A 273 34.77 -5.93 -18.81
N LYS A 274 33.77 -6.29 -19.62
CA LYS A 274 33.48 -5.62 -20.90
C LYS A 274 33.01 -4.18 -20.66
N VAL A 275 32.08 -3.97 -19.72
CA VAL A 275 31.61 -2.63 -19.33
C VAL A 275 32.77 -1.76 -18.83
N LEU A 276 33.57 -2.26 -17.89
CA LEU A 276 34.72 -1.52 -17.35
C LEU A 276 35.78 -1.20 -18.41
N LYS A 277 35.99 -2.11 -19.39
CA LYS A 277 36.89 -1.85 -20.52
C LYS A 277 36.39 -0.71 -21.39
N GLU A 278 35.09 -0.67 -21.69
CA GLU A 278 34.48 0.39 -22.49
C GLU A 278 34.58 1.76 -21.78
N ILE A 279 34.28 1.81 -20.48
CA ILE A 279 34.42 3.02 -19.65
C ILE A 279 35.86 3.57 -19.73
N ARG A 280 36.85 2.68 -19.59
CA ARG A 280 38.27 3.05 -19.67
C ARG A 280 38.66 3.59 -21.04
N THR A 281 38.13 3.01 -22.12
CA THR A 281 38.47 3.41 -23.49
C THR A 281 37.89 4.77 -23.84
N ARG A 282 36.67 5.10 -23.38
CA ARG A 282 36.05 6.39 -23.68
C ARG A 282 36.58 7.53 -22.82
N GLY A 283 36.78 7.31 -21.51
CA GLY A 283 37.37 8.29 -20.59
C GLY A 283 36.51 9.51 -20.24
N ASP A 284 35.38 9.72 -20.92
CA ASP A 284 34.38 10.77 -20.66
C ASP A 284 33.27 10.33 -19.68
N ILE A 285 33.27 9.07 -19.25
CA ILE A 285 32.19 8.48 -18.45
C ILE A 285 32.44 8.63 -16.95
N ILE A 286 31.39 9.05 -16.24
CA ILE A 286 31.21 8.91 -14.80
C ILE A 286 30.20 7.79 -14.55
N LEU A 287 30.60 6.77 -13.78
CA LEU A 287 29.75 5.64 -13.46
C LEU A 287 28.95 5.91 -12.17
N PHE A 288 27.63 5.74 -12.21
CA PHE A 288 26.77 5.79 -11.03
C PHE A 288 26.33 4.38 -10.61
N ILE A 289 26.40 4.11 -9.31
CA ILE A 289 26.05 2.83 -8.69
C ILE A 289 25.20 3.09 -7.44
N ASP A 290 23.89 2.87 -7.51
CA ASP A 290 22.93 3.24 -6.45
C ASP A 290 23.08 2.40 -5.16
N GLU A 291 23.58 1.17 -5.30
CA GLU A 291 23.83 0.24 -4.19
C GLU A 291 25.27 -0.28 -4.25
N ILE A 292 26.24 0.62 -4.10
CA ILE A 292 27.65 0.27 -4.32
C ILE A 292 28.17 -0.84 -3.38
N HIS A 293 27.52 -1.03 -2.23
CA HIS A 293 27.83 -2.11 -1.30
C HIS A 293 27.55 -3.50 -1.90
N THR A 294 26.65 -3.65 -2.87
CA THR A 294 26.37 -4.95 -3.54
C THR A 294 27.58 -5.48 -4.31
N LEU A 295 28.41 -4.57 -4.83
CA LEU A 295 29.66 -4.90 -5.53
C LEU A 295 30.84 -5.16 -4.58
N VAL A 296 30.74 -4.69 -3.34
CA VAL A 296 31.86 -4.62 -2.37
C VAL A 296 31.69 -5.58 -1.18
N GLY A 297 30.45 -5.88 -0.78
CA GLY A 297 30.10 -6.40 0.54
C GLY A 297 29.76 -7.89 0.61
N ALA A 298 30.09 -8.63 -0.43
CA ALA A 298 29.60 -9.97 -0.68
C ALA A 298 30.53 -11.12 -0.20
N GLY A 299 31.31 -10.89 0.86
CA GLY A 299 32.28 -11.87 1.37
C GLY A 299 31.79 -12.76 2.51
N ALA A 300 30.55 -12.61 3.00
CA ALA A 300 30.11 -13.21 4.27
C ALA A 300 28.96 -14.23 4.16
N ALA A 301 28.30 -14.36 3.01
CA ALA A 301 27.28 -15.38 2.77
C ALA A 301 27.70 -16.24 1.57
N GLU A 302 27.52 -17.56 1.65
CA GLU A 302 27.76 -18.50 0.55
C GLU A 302 26.91 -18.09 -0.67
N GLY A 303 27.51 -17.40 -1.64
CA GLY A 303 26.87 -17.08 -2.92
C GLY A 303 26.99 -15.63 -3.40
N SER A 304 27.46 -14.70 -2.58
CA SER A 304 27.53 -13.29 -2.99
C SER A 304 28.79 -12.98 -3.84
N ILE A 305 28.63 -12.04 -4.79
CA ILE A 305 29.58 -11.73 -5.87
C ILE A 305 30.58 -10.63 -5.43
N ASP A 306 31.88 -10.94 -5.35
CA ASP A 306 32.93 -9.96 -5.00
C ASP A 306 33.52 -9.30 -6.25
N ALA A 307 32.92 -8.20 -6.69
CA ALA A 307 33.40 -7.39 -7.81
C ALA A 307 34.47 -6.35 -7.39
N ALA A 308 34.71 -6.18 -6.09
CA ALA A 308 35.63 -5.17 -5.56
C ALA A 308 37.06 -5.36 -6.07
N GLN A 309 37.49 -6.61 -6.27
CA GLN A 309 38.83 -6.93 -6.79
C GLN A 309 39.06 -6.39 -8.21
N MET A 310 38.01 -6.27 -9.02
CA MET A 310 38.09 -5.71 -10.37
C MET A 310 38.10 -4.18 -10.37
N LEU A 311 37.38 -3.56 -9.43
CA LEU A 311 37.24 -2.10 -9.32
C LEU A 311 38.46 -1.45 -8.65
N LYS A 312 39.02 -2.07 -7.61
CA LYS A 312 40.13 -1.53 -6.80
C LYS A 312 41.32 -1.02 -7.62
N PRO A 313 41.85 -1.76 -8.62
CA PRO A 313 42.97 -1.28 -9.42
C PRO A 313 42.63 -0.05 -10.27
N MET A 314 41.40 0.02 -10.81
CA MET A 314 40.97 1.12 -11.68
C MET A 314 40.70 2.39 -10.87
N LEU A 315 40.04 2.26 -9.71
CA LEU A 315 39.89 3.32 -8.71
C LEU A 315 41.25 3.79 -8.19
N ALA A 316 42.21 2.86 -8.02
CA ALA A 316 43.56 3.18 -7.57
C ALA A 316 44.32 4.07 -8.54
N ARG A 317 44.19 3.79 -9.85
CA ARG A 317 44.84 4.54 -10.93
C ARG A 317 44.08 5.80 -11.37
N GLY A 318 42.87 6.01 -10.87
CA GLY A 318 42.00 7.12 -11.29
C GLY A 318 41.46 6.96 -12.72
N GLU A 319 41.51 5.74 -13.27
CA GLU A 319 40.98 5.40 -14.60
C GLU A 319 39.44 5.23 -14.58
N LEU A 320 38.86 5.07 -13.39
CA LEU A 320 37.43 4.95 -13.18
C LEU A 320 36.97 6.03 -12.20
N GLN A 321 36.10 6.93 -12.66
CA GLN A 321 35.37 7.84 -11.78
C GLN A 321 33.99 7.28 -11.50
N THR A 322 33.67 7.18 -10.20
CA THR A 322 32.44 6.54 -9.74
C THR A 322 31.72 7.43 -8.73
N ILE A 323 30.41 7.54 -8.86
CA ILE A 323 29.49 8.03 -7.83
C ILE A 323 28.80 6.81 -7.24
N GLY A 324 29.00 6.55 -5.96
CA GLY A 324 28.27 5.49 -5.24
C GLY A 324 27.11 6.06 -4.44
N ALA A 325 26.06 5.29 -4.22
CA ALA A 325 25.10 5.52 -3.14
C ALA A 325 24.99 4.26 -2.26
N THR A 326 24.73 4.45 -0.98
CA THR A 326 24.57 3.38 0.03
C THR A 326 23.96 3.95 1.31
N THR A 327 23.55 3.10 2.25
CA THR A 327 23.13 3.53 3.59
C THR A 327 24.34 3.78 4.51
N ASN A 328 24.11 4.49 5.62
CA ASN A 328 25.15 4.75 6.62
C ASN A 328 25.75 3.44 7.19
N ASP A 329 24.89 2.45 7.42
CA ASP A 329 25.29 1.17 8.02
C ASP A 329 26.10 0.30 7.05
N GLU A 330 25.67 0.25 5.78
CA GLU A 330 26.41 -0.45 4.72
C GLU A 330 27.77 0.19 4.45
N TYR A 331 27.83 1.53 4.44
CA TYR A 331 29.09 2.26 4.27
C TYR A 331 30.09 1.86 5.36
N ARG A 332 29.67 1.88 6.63
CA ARG A 332 30.49 1.47 7.78
C ARG A 332 30.90 0.01 7.70
N LYS A 333 29.99 -0.88 7.28
CA LYS A 333 30.21 -2.32 7.26
C LYS A 333 31.16 -2.76 6.14
N TYR A 334 31.04 -2.15 4.96
CA TYR A 334 31.67 -2.67 3.73
C TYR A 334 32.73 -1.74 3.12
N ILE A 335 32.58 -0.41 3.21
CA ILE A 335 33.49 0.54 2.56
C ILE A 335 34.54 1.07 3.54
N GLU A 336 34.11 1.48 4.75
CA GLU A 336 35.00 2.06 5.76
C GLU A 336 36.00 1.04 6.32
N LYS A 337 35.61 -0.24 6.40
CA LYS A 337 36.52 -1.32 6.82
C LYS A 337 37.58 -1.69 5.78
N ASP A 338 37.38 -1.34 4.51
CA ASP A 338 38.32 -1.66 3.44
C ASP A 338 39.27 -0.48 3.16
N ALA A 339 40.50 -0.60 3.64
CA ALA A 339 41.53 0.44 3.52
C ALA A 339 41.89 0.82 2.06
N ALA A 340 41.56 0.00 1.05
CA ALA A 340 41.78 0.36 -0.35
C ALA A 340 40.66 1.27 -0.86
N LEU A 341 39.41 0.99 -0.50
CA LEU A 341 38.22 1.73 -0.93
C LEU A 341 38.05 3.04 -0.15
N GLU A 342 38.28 3.01 1.17
CA GLU A 342 38.24 4.20 2.04
C GLU A 342 39.21 5.31 1.57
N ARG A 343 40.35 4.92 0.97
CA ARG A 343 41.32 5.86 0.40
C ARG A 343 40.91 6.42 -0.97
N ARG A 344 39.81 5.98 -1.57
CA ARG A 344 39.35 6.38 -2.91
C ARG A 344 37.97 7.01 -2.92
N PHE A 345 37.14 6.61 -1.97
CA PHE A 345 35.82 7.18 -1.77
C PHE A 345 35.84 8.34 -0.76
N GLN A 346 34.96 9.31 -0.99
CA GLN A 346 34.71 10.42 -0.08
C GLN A 346 33.21 10.43 0.25
N PRO A 347 32.82 10.25 1.53
CA PRO A 347 31.42 10.30 1.91
C PRO A 347 30.86 11.71 1.75
N VAL A 348 29.63 11.78 1.22
CA VAL A 348 28.79 12.96 1.09
C VAL A 348 27.45 12.62 1.74
N LYS A 349 27.14 13.28 2.85
CA LYS A 349 25.91 13.02 3.60
C LYS A 349 24.72 13.62 2.87
N VAL A 350 23.67 12.83 2.71
CA VAL A 350 22.37 13.24 2.19
C VAL A 350 21.37 13.08 3.32
N ASP A 351 20.91 14.22 3.84
CA ASP A 351 19.95 14.26 4.94
C ASP A 351 18.51 14.18 4.41
N GLU A 352 17.61 13.66 5.26
CA GLU A 352 16.16 13.72 5.04
C GLU A 352 15.73 15.19 4.92
N PRO A 353 14.98 15.57 3.87
CA PRO A 353 14.49 16.93 3.72
C PRO A 353 13.45 17.25 4.79
N SER A 354 13.33 18.54 5.11
CA SER A 354 12.25 19.03 5.96
C SER A 354 10.88 18.88 5.29
N VAL A 355 9.81 18.99 6.07
CA VAL A 355 8.43 18.98 5.55
C VAL A 355 8.23 20.11 4.53
N GLU A 356 8.78 21.30 4.79
CA GLU A 356 8.71 22.46 3.89
C GLU A 356 9.44 22.20 2.56
N GLU A 357 10.65 21.64 2.61
CA GLU A 357 11.39 21.25 1.40
C GLU A 357 10.66 20.14 0.63
N THR A 358 10.03 19.21 1.33
CA THR A 358 9.24 18.14 0.71
C THR A 358 8.03 18.67 -0.03
N VAL A 359 7.35 19.68 0.51
CA VAL A 359 6.24 20.36 -0.18
C VAL A 359 6.72 20.98 -1.50
N GLU A 360 7.89 21.62 -1.50
CA GLU A 360 8.46 22.18 -2.73
C GLU A 360 8.90 21.09 -3.73
N ILE A 361 9.42 19.96 -3.24
CA ILE A 361 9.72 18.78 -4.08
C ILE A 361 8.44 18.27 -4.75
N LEU A 362 7.37 18.06 -3.99
CA LEU A 362 6.08 17.57 -4.50
C LEU A 362 5.46 18.55 -5.51
N LYS A 363 5.54 19.87 -5.27
CA LYS A 363 5.10 20.88 -6.23
C LYS A 363 5.85 20.79 -7.56
N GLY A 364 7.16 20.54 -7.53
CA GLY A 364 7.95 20.37 -8.75
C GLY A 364 7.65 19.07 -9.50
N LEU A 365 7.19 18.02 -8.81
CA LEU A 365 6.79 16.74 -9.42
C LEU A 365 5.32 16.71 -9.88
N ARG A 366 4.50 17.68 -9.43
CA ARG A 366 3.05 17.76 -9.66
C ARG A 366 2.68 17.53 -11.11
N ASP A 367 3.22 18.32 -12.03
CA ASP A 367 2.86 18.29 -13.46
C ASP A 367 3.05 16.89 -14.08
N ARG A 368 4.07 16.15 -13.64
CA ARG A 368 4.33 14.78 -14.14
C ARG A 368 3.32 13.78 -13.61
N TYR A 369 2.98 13.86 -12.33
CA TYR A 369 1.97 12.98 -11.72
C TYR A 369 0.56 13.29 -12.22
N GLU A 370 0.22 14.57 -12.39
CA GLU A 370 -1.05 15.01 -12.99
C GLU A 370 -1.19 14.47 -14.41
N ALA A 371 -0.14 14.59 -15.25
CA ALA A 371 -0.15 14.06 -16.61
C ALA A 371 -0.21 12.52 -16.64
N HIS A 372 0.52 11.85 -15.74
CA HIS A 372 0.56 10.39 -15.68
C HIS A 372 -0.79 9.79 -15.29
N HIS A 373 -1.44 10.35 -14.26
CA HIS A 373 -2.70 9.84 -13.71
C HIS A 373 -3.95 10.46 -14.29
N ARG A 374 -3.83 11.59 -14.99
CA ARG A 374 -4.93 12.41 -15.51
C ARG A 374 -5.83 12.94 -14.39
N VAL A 375 -5.19 13.50 -13.37
CA VAL A 375 -5.82 14.13 -12.20
C VAL A 375 -5.23 15.51 -11.99
N ILE A 376 -5.92 16.38 -11.26
CA ILE A 376 -5.39 17.64 -10.72
C ILE A 376 -5.04 17.39 -9.25
N ILE A 377 -3.87 17.77 -8.80
CA ILE A 377 -3.45 17.61 -7.41
C ILE A 377 -3.50 18.97 -6.74
N THR A 378 -4.33 19.16 -5.71
CA THR A 378 -4.45 20.47 -5.07
C THR A 378 -3.21 20.81 -4.21
N ASP A 379 -2.97 22.11 -3.98
CA ASP A 379 -1.87 22.55 -3.09
C ASP A 379 -2.07 22.05 -1.66
N GLU A 380 -3.32 21.93 -1.23
CA GLU A 380 -3.72 21.38 0.07
C GLU A 380 -3.38 19.89 0.16
N ALA A 381 -3.60 19.11 -0.91
CA ALA A 381 -3.22 17.70 -0.97
C ALA A 381 -1.71 17.50 -0.87
N ILE A 382 -0.91 18.33 -1.55
CA ILE A 382 0.56 18.28 -1.48
C ILE A 382 1.04 18.54 -0.05
N LYS A 383 0.50 19.59 0.58
CA LYS A 383 0.85 19.94 1.96
C LYS A 383 0.44 18.83 2.92
N ALA A 384 -0.77 18.30 2.77
CA ALA A 384 -1.27 17.19 3.56
C ALA A 384 -0.40 15.94 3.39
N ALA A 385 0.02 15.60 2.16
CA ALA A 385 0.88 14.44 1.92
C ALA A 385 2.20 14.54 2.69
N ALA A 386 2.85 15.70 2.70
CA ALA A 386 4.09 15.90 3.44
C ALA A 386 3.87 15.85 4.97
N GLU A 387 2.89 16.59 5.50
CA GLU A 387 2.62 16.64 6.94
C GLU A 387 2.11 15.30 7.51
N LEU A 388 1.21 14.64 6.79
CA LEU A 388 0.65 13.36 7.21
C LEU A 388 1.66 12.23 7.06
N ALA A 389 2.46 12.20 5.99
CA ALA A 389 3.51 11.19 5.86
C ALA A 389 4.56 11.33 6.98
N ASP A 390 4.99 12.56 7.33
CA ASP A 390 5.91 12.77 8.43
C ASP A 390 5.35 12.28 9.78
N ARG A 391 4.06 12.56 10.02
CA ARG A 391 3.41 12.28 11.31
C ARG A 391 3.01 10.82 11.50
N TYR A 392 2.58 10.14 10.44
CA TYR A 392 1.94 8.81 10.53
C TYR A 392 2.80 7.67 9.99
N ILE A 393 3.75 7.94 9.08
CA ILE A 393 4.66 6.93 8.51
C ILE A 393 6.07 7.15 9.09
N SER A 394 6.48 6.28 10.02
CA SER A 394 7.73 6.41 10.78
C SER A 394 8.85 5.47 10.35
N ASP A 395 8.53 4.43 9.57
CA ASP A 395 9.47 3.42 9.06
C ASP A 395 10.15 3.85 7.74
N ARG A 396 9.67 4.94 7.12
CA ARG A 396 10.21 5.53 5.90
C ARG A 396 10.55 7.00 6.10
N PHE A 397 11.38 7.52 5.20
CA PHE A 397 11.90 8.87 5.24
C PHE A 397 11.30 9.73 4.11
N LEU A 398 11.19 11.04 4.35
CA LEU A 398 10.86 12.01 3.31
C LEU A 398 11.99 12.08 2.25
N PRO A 399 11.70 12.45 1.00
CA PRO A 399 10.37 12.76 0.45
C PRO A 399 9.59 11.54 -0.06
N ASP A 400 10.22 10.36 -0.14
CA ASP A 400 9.68 9.13 -0.73
C ASP A 400 8.28 8.77 -0.23
N LYS A 401 8.10 8.69 1.09
CA LYS A 401 6.79 8.39 1.70
C LYS A 401 5.68 9.37 1.35
N ALA A 402 6.01 10.63 1.06
CA ALA A 402 5.02 11.64 0.69
C ALA A 402 4.69 11.58 -0.81
N ILE A 403 5.69 11.27 -1.65
CA ILE A 403 5.52 11.02 -3.07
C ILE A 403 4.62 9.81 -3.28
N ASP A 404 4.86 8.72 -2.54
CA ASP A 404 4.05 7.50 -2.58
C ASP A 404 2.56 7.78 -2.30
N LEU A 405 2.25 8.61 -1.30
CA LEU A 405 0.86 8.97 -0.98
C LEU A 405 0.17 9.73 -2.12
N VAL A 406 0.88 10.66 -2.77
CA VAL A 406 0.34 11.42 -3.91
C VAL A 406 0.15 10.52 -5.13
N ASP A 407 1.12 9.65 -5.41
CA ASP A 407 1.07 8.69 -6.51
C ASP A 407 -0.09 7.70 -6.34
N GLU A 408 -0.23 7.11 -5.15
CA GLU A 408 -1.29 6.16 -4.83
C GLU A 408 -2.67 6.82 -4.84
N ALA A 409 -2.80 8.06 -4.36
CA ALA A 409 -4.06 8.82 -4.46
C ALA A 409 -4.45 9.11 -5.91
N GLY A 410 -3.50 9.54 -6.73
CA GLY A 410 -3.72 9.75 -8.17
C GLY A 410 -4.11 8.46 -8.89
N ALA A 411 -3.39 7.37 -8.63
CA ALA A 411 -3.67 6.06 -9.22
C ALA A 411 -5.06 5.53 -8.82
N ARG A 412 -5.43 5.66 -7.54
CA ARG A 412 -6.73 5.25 -7.02
C ARG A 412 -7.88 6.01 -7.67
N LEU A 413 -7.76 7.32 -7.77
CA LEU A 413 -8.81 8.16 -8.36
C LEU A 413 -8.99 7.83 -9.84
N ARG A 414 -7.89 7.55 -10.55
CA ARG A 414 -7.89 7.04 -11.91
C ARG A 414 -8.57 5.67 -12.03
N ILE A 415 -8.28 4.73 -11.14
CA ILE A 415 -8.89 3.39 -11.14
C ILE A 415 -10.40 3.48 -10.86
N ARG A 416 -10.81 4.30 -9.88
CA ARG A 416 -12.24 4.55 -9.57
C ARG A 416 -13.00 5.03 -10.81
N ARG A 417 -12.38 5.86 -11.66
CA ARG A 417 -12.96 6.31 -12.93
C ARG A 417 -12.94 5.28 -14.06
N MET A 418 -11.94 4.40 -14.10
CA MET A 418 -11.90 3.33 -15.10
C MET A 418 -12.83 2.16 -14.74
N THR A 419 -13.31 2.11 -13.50
CA THR A 419 -14.21 1.07 -13.01
C THR A 419 -15.65 1.53 -13.21
N ALA A 420 -16.50 0.64 -13.72
CA ALA A 420 -17.92 0.93 -13.83
C ALA A 420 -18.52 1.20 -12.43
N PRO A 421 -19.35 2.26 -12.27
CA PRO A 421 -20.10 2.53 -11.05
C PRO A 421 -20.80 1.28 -10.49
N PRO A 422 -20.97 1.16 -9.16
CA PRO A 422 -21.65 0.02 -8.53
C PRO A 422 -23.03 -0.23 -9.13
N GLU A 423 -23.76 0.83 -9.48
CA GLU A 423 -25.08 0.75 -10.11
C GLU A 423 -25.07 0.06 -11.48
N LEU A 424 -24.01 0.27 -12.27
CA LEU A 424 -23.84 -0.41 -13.57
C LEU A 424 -23.50 -1.88 -13.38
N ARG A 425 -22.69 -2.22 -12.36
CA ARG A 425 -22.43 -3.61 -11.97
C ARG A 425 -23.69 -4.33 -11.48
N GLU A 426 -24.52 -3.69 -10.67
CA GLU A 426 -25.79 -4.25 -10.21
C GLU A 426 -26.74 -4.52 -11.39
N LEU A 427 -26.77 -3.63 -12.38
CA LEU A 427 -27.52 -3.86 -13.62
C LEU A 427 -26.94 -5.03 -14.42
N ASP A 428 -25.61 -5.14 -14.55
CA ASP A 428 -24.97 -6.28 -15.21
C ASP A 428 -25.29 -7.62 -14.52
N GLU A 429 -25.31 -7.65 -13.19
CA GLU A 429 -25.68 -8.83 -12.40
C GLU A 429 -27.15 -9.21 -12.60
N LYS A 430 -28.07 -8.23 -12.56
CA LYS A 430 -29.49 -8.45 -12.85
C LYS A 430 -29.72 -8.95 -14.28
N ILE A 431 -29.06 -8.37 -15.27
CA ILE A 431 -29.14 -8.82 -16.67
C ILE A 431 -28.65 -10.28 -16.78
N ALA A 432 -27.56 -10.63 -16.11
CA ALA A 432 -27.04 -11.99 -16.12
C ALA A 432 -28.00 -12.99 -15.44
N GLU A 433 -28.67 -12.60 -14.36
CA GLU A 433 -29.68 -13.40 -13.68
C GLU A 433 -30.92 -13.62 -14.56
N VAL A 434 -31.48 -12.55 -15.13
CA VAL A 434 -32.63 -12.62 -16.05
C VAL A 434 -32.31 -13.47 -17.27
N ARG A 435 -31.08 -13.38 -17.82
CA ARG A 435 -30.63 -14.26 -18.91
C ARG A 435 -30.64 -15.73 -18.54
N ARG A 436 -30.11 -16.10 -17.37
CA ARG A 436 -30.13 -17.49 -16.89
C ARG A 436 -31.56 -17.99 -16.69
N ASN A 437 -32.41 -17.16 -16.07
CA ASN A 437 -33.82 -17.50 -15.85
C ASN A 437 -34.56 -17.70 -17.19
N LYS A 438 -34.25 -16.88 -18.19
CA LYS A 438 -34.82 -16.98 -19.53
C LYS A 438 -34.36 -18.25 -20.24
N GLU A 439 -33.08 -18.59 -20.17
CA GLU A 439 -32.53 -19.84 -20.73
C GLU A 439 -33.18 -21.06 -20.08
N SER A 440 -33.29 -21.09 -18.75
CA SER A 440 -34.00 -22.17 -18.04
C SER A 440 -35.46 -22.29 -18.46
N ALA A 441 -36.17 -21.16 -18.62
CA ALA A 441 -37.57 -21.19 -19.08
C ALA A 441 -37.71 -21.70 -20.53
N ILE A 442 -36.72 -21.42 -21.39
CA ILE A 442 -36.67 -21.97 -22.76
C ILE A 442 -36.43 -23.48 -22.73
N ASP A 443 -35.50 -23.95 -21.89
CA ASP A 443 -35.20 -25.36 -21.71
C ASP A 443 -36.41 -26.14 -21.15
N ASP A 444 -37.16 -25.53 -20.23
CA ASP A 444 -38.41 -26.06 -19.66
C ASP A 444 -39.63 -25.93 -20.60
N GLN A 445 -39.45 -25.36 -21.80
CA GLN A 445 -40.49 -25.09 -22.81
C GLN A 445 -41.62 -24.14 -22.32
N ASP A 446 -41.36 -23.34 -21.30
CA ASP A 446 -42.25 -22.29 -20.80
C ASP A 446 -42.02 -20.98 -21.59
N PHE A 447 -42.58 -20.96 -22.81
CA PHE A 447 -42.39 -19.84 -23.75
C PHE A 447 -43.04 -18.53 -23.28
N GLU A 448 -44.08 -18.58 -22.44
CA GLU A 448 -44.76 -17.38 -21.93
C GLU A 448 -43.88 -16.69 -20.89
N LYS A 449 -43.31 -17.45 -19.96
CA LYS A 449 -42.33 -16.94 -18.99
C LYS A 449 -41.04 -16.46 -19.66
N ALA A 450 -40.56 -17.17 -20.67
CA ALA A 450 -39.39 -16.75 -21.45
C ALA A 450 -39.62 -15.42 -22.19
N ALA A 451 -40.84 -15.17 -22.69
CA ALA A 451 -41.19 -13.89 -23.32
C ALA A 451 -41.16 -12.72 -22.31
N GLY A 452 -41.74 -12.92 -21.12
CA GLY A 452 -41.70 -11.91 -20.05
C GLY A 452 -40.27 -11.56 -19.62
N LEU A 453 -39.42 -12.58 -19.43
CA LEU A 453 -38.01 -12.40 -19.05
C LEU A 453 -37.19 -11.73 -20.17
N ARG A 454 -37.55 -11.95 -21.45
CA ARG A 454 -36.91 -11.26 -22.59
C ARG A 454 -37.22 -9.76 -22.57
N ASP A 455 -38.46 -9.39 -22.29
CA ASP A 455 -38.87 -7.99 -22.24
C ASP A 455 -38.24 -7.28 -21.01
N GLU A 456 -38.11 -7.99 -19.88
CA GLU A 456 -37.37 -7.54 -18.70
C GLU A 456 -35.87 -7.34 -19.00
N GLU A 457 -35.22 -8.30 -19.69
CA GLU A 457 -33.84 -8.17 -20.16
C GLU A 457 -33.68 -6.93 -21.03
N SER A 458 -34.58 -6.72 -22.00
CA SER A 458 -34.53 -5.56 -22.90
C SER A 458 -34.64 -4.23 -22.14
N ASN A 459 -35.49 -4.17 -21.12
CA ASN A 459 -35.62 -2.99 -20.27
C ASN A 459 -34.37 -2.74 -19.44
N LEU A 460 -33.79 -3.78 -18.84
CA LEU A 460 -32.55 -3.66 -18.06
C LEU A 460 -31.35 -3.25 -18.93
N VAL A 461 -31.26 -3.78 -20.15
CA VAL A 461 -30.23 -3.39 -21.12
C VAL A 461 -30.39 -1.92 -21.53
N ALA A 462 -31.61 -1.46 -21.79
CA ALA A 462 -31.86 -0.04 -22.10
C ALA A 462 -31.48 0.89 -20.94
N GLN A 463 -31.85 0.53 -19.69
CA GLN A 463 -31.44 1.28 -18.50
C GLN A 463 -29.92 1.31 -18.31
N ARG A 464 -29.25 0.19 -18.58
CA ARG A 464 -27.78 0.11 -18.54
C ARG A 464 -27.15 1.02 -19.59
N GLU A 465 -27.65 0.99 -20.83
CA GLU A 465 -27.15 1.87 -21.90
C GLU A 465 -27.35 3.35 -21.57
N GLU A 466 -28.53 3.72 -21.05
CA GLU A 466 -28.81 5.09 -20.61
C GLU A 466 -27.82 5.53 -19.52
N LYS A 467 -27.63 4.73 -18.47
CA LYS A 467 -26.66 5.03 -17.40
C LYS A 467 -25.20 5.02 -17.88
N GLU A 468 -24.85 4.16 -18.82
CA GLU A 468 -23.52 4.11 -19.41
C GLU A 468 -23.25 5.37 -20.24
N THR A 469 -24.25 5.86 -20.98
CA THR A 469 -24.14 7.12 -21.73
C THR A 469 -24.09 8.34 -20.82
N SER A 470 -24.83 8.38 -19.71
CA SER A 470 -24.73 9.47 -18.74
C SER A 470 -23.36 9.49 -18.04
N TRP A 471 -22.82 8.32 -17.71
CA TRP A 471 -21.48 8.19 -17.15
C TRP A 471 -20.38 8.64 -18.14
N LYS A 472 -20.46 8.18 -19.39
CA LYS A 472 -19.52 8.60 -20.45
C LYS A 472 -19.69 10.06 -20.87
N GLY A 473 -20.91 10.61 -20.81
CA GLY A 473 -21.24 11.94 -21.31
C GLY A 473 -21.21 13.07 -20.28
N GLY A 474 -21.31 12.77 -18.98
CA GLY A 474 -21.39 13.77 -17.90
C GLY A 474 -20.21 13.81 -16.94
N GLU A 475 -19.52 12.68 -16.71
CA GLU A 475 -18.42 12.57 -15.72
C GLU A 475 -17.04 12.35 -16.34
N SER A 476 -16.98 12.06 -17.64
CA SER A 476 -15.72 11.83 -18.36
C SER A 476 -14.86 13.10 -18.55
N ASP A 477 -15.44 14.30 -18.42
CA ASP A 477 -14.78 15.57 -18.79
C ASP A 477 -14.45 16.50 -17.60
N SER A 478 -14.97 16.24 -16.39
CA SER A 478 -14.45 16.89 -15.19
C SER A 478 -13.09 16.26 -14.87
N ILE A 479 -12.03 17.01 -14.64
CA ILE A 479 -10.75 16.40 -14.22
C ILE A 479 -10.88 16.00 -12.75
N ALA A 480 -10.44 14.79 -12.39
CA ALA A 480 -10.54 14.33 -11.01
C ALA A 480 -9.53 15.09 -10.14
N GLU A 481 -9.96 15.60 -8.99
CA GLU A 481 -9.08 16.35 -8.09
C GLU A 481 -8.63 15.46 -6.93
N VAL A 482 -7.32 15.38 -6.71
CA VAL A 482 -6.73 14.82 -5.50
C VAL A 482 -6.71 15.94 -4.47
N THR A 483 -7.55 15.81 -3.44
CA THR A 483 -7.62 16.72 -2.30
C THR A 483 -6.94 16.09 -1.08
N GLU A 484 -6.94 16.81 0.03
CA GLU A 484 -6.46 16.30 1.31
C GLU A 484 -7.22 15.03 1.75
N GLU A 485 -8.50 14.89 1.41
CA GLU A 485 -9.31 13.74 1.80
C GLU A 485 -8.82 12.45 1.13
N GLU A 486 -8.47 12.49 -0.16
CA GLU A 486 -7.91 11.34 -0.88
C GLU A 486 -6.56 10.91 -0.30
N ILE A 487 -5.70 11.86 0.08
CA ILE A 487 -4.42 11.57 0.73
C ILE A 487 -4.65 10.88 2.08
N ALA A 488 -5.58 11.39 2.89
CA ALA A 488 -5.93 10.80 4.17
C ALA A 488 -6.54 9.40 4.02
N GLU A 489 -7.39 9.17 3.01
CA GLU A 489 -8.01 7.88 2.71
C GLU A 489 -6.96 6.83 2.30
N VAL A 490 -6.00 7.23 1.46
CA VAL A 490 -4.87 6.38 1.05
C VAL A 490 -4.00 6.03 2.25
N LEU A 491 -3.58 7.03 3.02
CA LEU A 491 -2.77 6.81 4.22
C LEU A 491 -3.50 5.88 5.20
N ALA A 492 -4.82 6.03 5.35
CA ALA A 492 -5.60 5.17 6.22
C ALA A 492 -5.69 3.72 5.75
N MET A 493 -5.77 3.49 4.44
CA MET A 493 -5.75 2.12 3.90
C MET A 493 -4.37 1.48 4.00
N SER A 494 -3.31 2.22 3.65
CA SER A 494 -1.95 1.68 3.62
C SER A 494 -1.40 1.40 5.01
N THR A 495 -1.81 2.19 6.02
CA THR A 495 -1.35 2.01 7.40
C THR A 495 -2.36 1.34 8.32
N GLY A 496 -3.63 1.21 7.90
CA GLY A 496 -4.74 0.84 8.78
C GLY A 496 -5.07 1.90 9.83
N ILE A 497 -4.43 3.07 9.78
CA ILE A 497 -4.60 4.15 10.76
C ILE A 497 -5.68 5.09 10.26
N PRO A 498 -6.79 5.26 10.99
CA PRO A 498 -7.76 6.25 10.59
C PRO A 498 -7.18 7.67 10.70
N VAL A 499 -6.88 8.30 9.57
CA VAL A 499 -6.35 9.67 9.50
C VAL A 499 -7.50 10.64 9.60
N PHE A 500 -8.14 10.65 10.77
CA PHE A 500 -9.16 11.62 11.04
C PHE A 500 -8.46 12.91 11.48
N LYS A 501 -8.59 13.96 10.67
CA LYS A 501 -8.64 15.30 11.27
C LYS A 501 -9.76 15.29 12.31
N LEU A 502 -9.63 16.18 13.30
CA LEU A 502 -10.75 16.67 14.11
C LEU A 502 -11.79 17.32 13.20
N THR A 503 -12.50 16.48 12.46
CA THR A 503 -13.73 16.84 11.77
C THR A 503 -14.73 17.24 12.83
N GLN A 504 -15.73 18.04 12.47
CA GLN A 504 -16.85 18.33 13.39
C GLN A 504 -17.43 17.03 13.97
N THR A 505 -17.38 15.94 13.19
CA THR A 505 -17.73 14.57 13.56
C THR A 505 -16.88 14.02 14.72
N GLU A 506 -15.54 14.11 14.66
CA GLU A 506 -14.67 13.63 15.74
C GLU A 506 -14.79 14.48 17.01
N THR A 507 -14.90 15.81 16.87
CA THR A 507 -15.13 16.69 18.02
C THR A 507 -16.43 16.30 18.73
N THR A 508 -17.49 16.03 17.96
CA THR A 508 -18.76 15.54 18.51
C THR A 508 -18.62 14.16 19.14
N LYS A 509 -17.83 13.26 18.54
CA LYS A 509 -17.53 11.93 19.09
C LYS A 509 -16.80 12.03 20.43
N LEU A 510 -15.77 12.87 20.53
CA LEU A 510 -15.00 13.12 21.76
C LEU A 510 -15.83 13.81 22.84
N LEU A 511 -16.80 14.65 22.48
CA LEU A 511 -17.74 15.24 23.44
C LEU A 511 -18.70 14.22 24.04
N LYS A 512 -18.99 13.13 23.32
CA LYS A 512 -19.82 11.99 23.75
C LYS A 512 -18.99 10.80 24.25
N MET A 513 -17.71 11.01 24.55
CA MET A 513 -16.79 9.94 24.92
C MET A 513 -17.26 9.21 26.18
N GLU A 514 -17.72 9.96 27.19
CA GLU A 514 -18.26 9.39 28.42
C GLU A 514 -19.43 8.44 28.14
N ASP A 515 -20.40 8.88 27.33
CA ASP A 515 -21.58 8.09 26.98
C ASP A 515 -21.22 6.81 26.23
N GLU A 516 -20.28 6.89 25.28
CA GLU A 516 -19.82 5.73 24.51
C GLU A 516 -19.07 4.72 25.39
N LEU A 517 -18.21 5.20 26.31
CA LEU A 517 -17.51 4.32 27.25
C LEU A 517 -18.48 3.65 28.23
N HIS A 518 -19.52 4.36 28.69
CA HIS A 518 -20.52 3.83 29.61
C HIS A 518 -21.45 2.76 29.01
N LYS A 519 -21.54 2.64 27.68
CA LYS A 519 -22.22 1.49 27.04
C LYS A 519 -21.58 0.15 27.41
N ARG A 520 -20.28 0.17 27.73
CA ARG A 520 -19.49 -1.03 28.01
C ARG A 520 -18.98 -1.09 29.46
N VAL A 521 -18.66 0.06 30.04
CA VAL A 521 -18.15 0.17 31.42
C VAL A 521 -19.28 0.63 32.33
N ILE A 522 -19.70 -0.28 33.20
CA ILE A 522 -20.77 -0.04 34.17
C ILE A 522 -20.19 0.60 35.44
N GLY A 523 -20.82 1.69 35.88
CA GLY A 523 -20.34 2.49 37.00
C GLY A 523 -19.04 3.20 36.67
N GLN A 524 -18.22 3.47 37.69
CA GLN A 524 -16.91 4.12 37.52
C GLN A 524 -16.98 5.52 36.87
N GLU A 525 -18.07 6.26 37.11
CA GLU A 525 -18.35 7.60 36.55
C GLU A 525 -17.16 8.56 36.68
N GLU A 526 -16.55 8.62 37.85
CA GLU A 526 -15.41 9.52 38.11
C GLU A 526 -14.16 9.09 37.35
N ALA A 527 -13.95 7.79 37.16
CA ALA A 527 -12.82 7.25 36.40
C ALA A 527 -12.96 7.54 34.90
N VAL A 528 -14.15 7.28 34.33
CA VAL A 528 -14.47 7.55 32.93
C VAL A 528 -14.40 9.05 32.64
N ARG A 529 -14.93 9.89 33.53
CA ARG A 529 -14.87 11.35 33.41
C ARG A 529 -13.44 11.88 33.44
N ALA A 530 -12.63 11.44 34.40
CA ALA A 530 -11.23 11.87 34.52
C ALA A 530 -10.40 11.46 33.28
N LEU A 531 -10.56 10.22 32.81
CA LEU A 531 -9.93 9.73 31.59
C LEU A 531 -10.36 10.56 30.37
N SER A 532 -11.66 10.76 30.17
CA SER A 532 -12.21 11.49 29.02
C SER A 532 -11.78 12.96 28.99
N GLN A 533 -11.71 13.61 30.16
CA GLN A 533 -11.14 14.96 30.26
C GLN A 533 -9.66 14.99 29.87
N SER A 534 -8.86 14.03 30.33
CA SER A 534 -7.44 14.00 30.00
C SER A 534 -7.18 13.74 28.52
N ILE A 535 -7.91 12.78 27.91
CA ILE A 535 -7.81 12.48 26.47
C ILE A 535 -8.24 13.68 25.61
N ARG A 536 -9.32 14.38 25.97
CA ARG A 536 -9.74 15.60 25.26
C ARG A 536 -8.67 16.70 25.30
N ARG A 537 -7.97 16.88 26.43
CA ARG A 537 -6.85 17.83 26.52
C ARG A 537 -5.75 17.48 25.52
N THR A 538 -5.37 16.20 25.43
CA THR A 538 -4.37 15.77 24.44
C THR A 538 -4.84 15.99 23.01
N ARG A 539 -6.07 15.61 22.69
CA ARG A 539 -6.62 15.70 21.33
C ARG A 539 -6.85 17.15 20.87
N SER A 540 -7.12 18.08 21.80
CA SER A 540 -7.27 19.51 21.48
C SER A 540 -5.98 20.23 21.03
N GLY A 541 -4.85 19.52 20.92
CA GLY A 541 -3.57 20.10 20.48
C GLY A 541 -2.84 20.90 21.55
N LEU A 542 -3.32 20.88 22.80
CA LEU A 542 -2.71 21.59 23.93
C LEU A 542 -1.55 20.83 24.59
N LYS A 543 -1.31 19.58 24.19
CA LYS A 543 -0.22 18.73 24.72
C LYS A 543 0.98 18.74 23.77
N ASP A 544 2.17 18.54 24.35
CA ASP A 544 3.41 18.35 23.60
C ASP A 544 3.28 17.19 22.58
N PRO A 545 3.49 17.44 21.28
CA PRO A 545 3.40 16.41 20.23
C PRO A 545 4.49 15.34 20.33
N ASN A 546 5.53 15.55 21.14
CA ASN A 546 6.58 14.56 21.35
C ASN A 546 6.26 13.54 22.44
N ARG A 547 5.14 13.67 23.16
CA ARG A 547 4.76 12.73 24.22
C ARG A 547 3.64 11.79 23.75
N PRO A 548 3.46 10.62 24.40
CA PRO A 548 2.33 9.74 24.11
C PRO A 548 0.98 10.45 24.22
N GLY A 549 -0.01 9.99 23.45
CA GLY A 549 -1.37 10.53 23.40
C GLY A 549 -2.12 10.52 24.74
N GLY A 550 -1.63 9.73 25.71
CA GLY A 550 -2.03 9.79 27.10
C GLY A 550 -1.19 8.83 27.93
N SER A 551 -0.95 9.15 29.20
CA SER A 551 -0.32 8.24 30.16
C SER A 551 -1.10 8.20 31.47
N PHE A 552 -1.55 7.03 31.87
CA PHE A 552 -2.47 6.85 32.98
C PHE A 552 -2.05 5.72 33.92
N ILE A 553 -2.26 5.93 35.23
CA ILE A 553 -2.23 4.85 36.22
C ILE A 553 -3.67 4.52 36.63
N PHE A 554 -4.09 3.27 36.45
CA PHE A 554 -5.38 2.73 36.87
C PHE A 554 -5.22 1.99 38.20
N ALA A 555 -5.66 2.63 39.28
CA ALA A 555 -5.55 2.09 40.64
C ALA A 555 -6.91 1.62 41.17
N GLY A 556 -6.96 0.43 41.78
CA GLY A 556 -8.21 -0.13 42.29
C GLY A 556 -8.12 -1.62 42.61
N PRO A 557 -9.15 -2.24 43.22
CA PRO A 557 -9.14 -3.68 43.44
C PRO A 557 -9.17 -4.48 42.14
N THR A 558 -8.92 -5.79 42.20
CA THR A 558 -9.09 -6.67 41.05
C THR A 558 -10.57 -6.81 40.68
N GLY A 559 -10.89 -6.84 39.39
CA GLY A 559 -12.25 -7.14 38.92
C GLY A 559 -13.23 -5.97 38.94
N VAL A 560 -12.77 -4.73 39.12
CA VAL A 560 -13.61 -3.51 39.11
C VAL A 560 -13.78 -2.84 37.73
N GLY A 561 -13.06 -3.32 36.70
CA GLY A 561 -13.24 -2.84 35.31
C GLY A 561 -12.06 -2.10 34.68
N LYS A 562 -10.87 -2.06 35.31
CA LYS A 562 -9.67 -1.37 34.75
C LYS A 562 -9.33 -1.81 33.31
N THR A 563 -9.20 -3.12 33.10
CA THR A 563 -8.88 -3.71 31.79
C THR A 563 -10.03 -3.52 30.81
N GLU A 564 -11.29 -3.53 31.28
CA GLU A 564 -12.46 -3.32 30.43
C GLU A 564 -12.53 -1.87 29.92
N LEU A 565 -12.18 -0.89 30.76
CA LEU A 565 -12.06 0.50 30.33
C LEU A 565 -10.94 0.70 29.30
N ALA A 566 -9.80 0.00 29.45
CA ALA A 566 -8.74 0.03 28.45
C ALA A 566 -9.18 -0.53 27.09
N LYS A 567 -9.97 -1.61 27.09
CA LYS A 567 -10.57 -2.19 25.87
C LYS A 567 -11.58 -1.26 25.22
N ALA A 568 -12.50 -0.72 26.01
CA ALA A 568 -13.49 0.27 25.55
C ALA A 568 -12.80 1.51 24.95
N LEU A 569 -11.69 1.95 25.57
CA LEU A 569 -10.90 3.05 25.06
C LEU A 569 -10.22 2.74 23.72
N ALA A 570 -9.66 1.53 23.57
CA ALA A 570 -9.05 1.09 22.31
C ALA A 570 -10.07 1.07 21.16
N GLU A 571 -11.24 0.46 21.40
CA GLU A 571 -12.36 0.44 20.45
C GLU A 571 -12.85 1.85 20.11
N PHE A 572 -13.01 2.72 21.11
CA PHE A 572 -13.52 4.07 20.89
C PHE A 572 -12.54 4.95 20.09
N LEU A 573 -11.25 4.91 20.44
CA LEU A 573 -10.21 5.76 19.84
C LEU A 573 -9.71 5.24 18.49
N PHE A 574 -9.58 3.92 18.34
CA PHE A 574 -8.94 3.31 17.19
C PHE A 574 -9.89 2.46 16.34
N GLY A 575 -11.15 2.29 16.78
CA GLY A 575 -12.16 1.51 16.05
C GLY A 575 -12.02 0.00 16.18
N ASP A 576 -11.00 -0.47 16.91
CA ASP A 576 -10.64 -1.88 17.02
C ASP A 576 -10.22 -2.22 18.45
N GLU A 577 -10.78 -3.29 19.02
CA GLU A 577 -10.35 -3.84 20.31
C GLU A 577 -8.94 -4.41 20.25
N ASP A 578 -8.51 -4.95 19.10
CA ASP A 578 -7.19 -5.55 18.90
C ASP A 578 -6.08 -4.49 18.80
N ALA A 579 -6.43 -3.20 18.86
CA ALA A 579 -5.49 -2.11 19.09
C ALA A 579 -5.00 -2.06 20.56
N LEU A 580 -5.52 -2.91 21.45
CA LEU A 580 -5.01 -3.08 22.81
C LEU A 580 -3.78 -4.00 22.83
N ILE A 581 -2.61 -3.45 23.13
CA ILE A 581 -1.40 -4.20 23.43
C ILE A 581 -1.35 -4.44 24.93
N GLN A 582 -1.77 -5.63 25.37
CA GLN A 582 -1.71 -6.03 26.78
C GLN A 582 -0.40 -6.75 27.11
N LEU A 583 0.21 -6.37 28.23
CA LEU A 583 1.43 -6.95 28.78
C LEU A 583 1.27 -7.14 30.28
N ASP A 584 1.47 -8.37 30.77
CA ASP A 584 1.46 -8.69 32.20
C ASP A 584 2.86 -8.45 32.78
N MET A 585 2.98 -7.48 33.70
CA MET A 585 4.27 -7.13 34.30
C MET A 585 4.81 -8.15 35.28
N SER A 586 3.99 -9.11 35.72
CA SER A 586 4.46 -10.25 36.52
C SER A 586 5.44 -11.14 35.74
N GLU A 587 5.30 -11.26 34.42
CA GLU A 587 6.25 -11.98 33.54
C GLU A 587 7.62 -11.28 33.45
N PHE A 588 7.67 -9.98 33.75
CA PHE A 588 8.85 -9.13 33.63
C PHE A 588 9.43 -8.73 35.00
N SER A 589 9.20 -9.56 36.02
CA SER A 589 9.72 -9.35 37.38
C SER A 589 11.23 -9.60 37.51
N GLU A 590 11.80 -10.41 36.62
CA GLU A 590 13.23 -10.72 36.62
C GLU A 590 14.01 -9.90 35.59
N LYS A 591 15.28 -9.62 35.88
CA LYS A 591 16.14 -8.81 35.00
C LYS A 591 16.29 -9.38 33.58
N HIS A 592 16.36 -10.70 33.46
CA HIS A 592 16.55 -11.37 32.18
C HIS A 592 15.26 -11.39 31.33
N THR A 593 14.08 -11.39 31.96
CA THR A 593 12.80 -11.27 31.26
C THR A 593 12.51 -9.82 30.88
N ALA A 594 12.85 -8.85 31.75
CA ALA A 594 12.73 -7.42 31.47
C ALA A 594 13.44 -6.99 30.16
N SER A 595 14.61 -7.59 29.88
CA SER A 595 15.35 -7.30 28.64
C SER A 595 14.59 -7.76 27.38
N ARG A 596 13.71 -8.77 27.45
CA ARG A 596 12.90 -9.23 26.31
C ARG A 596 11.80 -8.24 25.93
N LEU A 597 11.41 -7.35 26.83
CA LEU A 597 10.33 -6.39 26.58
C LEU A 597 10.74 -5.36 25.52
N PHE A 598 11.96 -4.83 25.61
CA PHE A 598 12.47 -3.77 24.73
C PHE A 598 13.50 -4.26 23.71
N GLY A 599 14.14 -5.41 23.97
CA GLY A 599 15.15 -6.04 23.13
C GLY A 599 16.42 -6.36 23.92
N ALA A 600 16.98 -7.56 23.72
CA ALA A 600 18.20 -7.95 24.43
C ALA A 600 19.41 -7.19 23.85
N PRO A 601 20.38 -6.74 24.68
CA PRO A 601 21.59 -6.07 24.20
C PRO A 601 22.56 -7.04 23.48
N PRO A 602 23.52 -6.54 22.67
CA PRO A 602 24.49 -7.38 21.96
C PRO A 602 25.20 -8.38 22.88
N GLY A 603 25.16 -9.67 22.52
CA GLY A 603 25.80 -10.76 23.28
C GLY A 603 24.88 -11.56 24.21
N TYR A 604 23.57 -11.26 24.24
CA TYR A 604 22.56 -12.04 24.96
C TYR A 604 21.69 -12.86 23.97
N VAL A 605 21.17 -14.01 24.43
CA VAL A 605 20.24 -14.84 23.64
C VAL A 605 18.97 -14.02 23.35
N GLY A 606 18.58 -13.95 22.07
CA GLY A 606 17.47 -13.11 21.61
C GLY A 606 17.86 -11.71 21.15
N TYR A 607 19.16 -11.42 20.97
CA TYR A 607 19.61 -10.15 20.35
C TYR A 607 19.05 -9.93 18.94
N ASP A 608 18.92 -11.00 18.15
CA ASP A 608 18.38 -10.96 16.80
C ASP A 608 16.84 -10.84 16.78
N GLU A 609 16.17 -11.08 17.91
CA GLU A 609 14.71 -10.91 18.08
C GLU A 609 14.42 -9.49 18.61
N GLY A 610 13.58 -8.74 17.92
CA GLY A 610 13.11 -7.43 18.41
C GLY A 610 12.35 -7.58 19.73
N GLY A 611 12.31 -6.51 20.53
CA GLY A 611 11.60 -6.53 21.81
C GLY A 611 10.10 -6.77 21.65
N GLN A 612 9.48 -7.45 22.61
CA GLN A 612 8.05 -7.79 22.54
C GLN A 612 7.14 -6.56 22.45
N LEU A 613 7.47 -5.48 23.17
CA LEU A 613 6.71 -4.23 23.09
C LEU A 613 7.10 -3.43 21.85
N THR A 614 8.40 -3.29 21.59
CA THR A 614 8.93 -2.47 20.48
C THR A 614 8.46 -2.99 19.12
N GLU A 615 8.41 -4.30 18.91
CA GLU A 615 7.86 -4.91 17.69
C GLU A 615 6.34 -4.71 17.57
N LYS A 616 5.57 -4.91 18.65
CA LYS A 616 4.12 -4.74 18.63
C LYS A 616 3.72 -3.30 18.35
N VAL A 617 4.40 -2.33 18.98
CA VAL A 617 4.15 -0.89 18.77
C VAL A 617 4.65 -0.45 17.41
N ARG A 618 5.77 -0.96 16.89
CA ARG A 618 6.19 -0.66 15.51
C ARG A 618 5.16 -1.11 14.48
N ARG A 619 4.54 -2.28 14.69
CA ARG A 619 3.47 -2.80 13.82
C ARG A 619 2.13 -2.08 14.02
N LYS A 620 1.82 -1.67 15.25
CA LYS A 620 0.60 -0.96 15.64
C LYS A 620 0.93 0.30 16.46
N PRO A 621 1.40 1.39 15.82
CA PRO A 621 1.80 2.62 16.51
C PRO A 621 0.61 3.39 17.12
N PHE A 622 -0.61 3.08 16.66
CA PHE A 622 -1.87 3.59 17.19
C PHE A 622 -2.50 2.50 18.03
N SER A 623 -2.19 2.53 19.32
CA SER A 623 -2.57 1.46 20.23
C SER A 623 -2.75 1.96 21.64
N VAL A 624 -3.57 1.24 22.40
CA VAL A 624 -3.58 1.35 23.86
C VAL A 624 -2.57 0.33 24.38
N VAL A 625 -1.51 0.78 25.04
CA VAL A 625 -0.52 -0.10 25.67
C VAL A 625 -0.88 -0.25 27.13
N LEU A 626 -1.31 -1.46 27.52
CA LEU A 626 -1.72 -1.79 28.87
C LEU A 626 -0.63 -2.60 29.58
N PHE A 627 0.02 -2.00 30.57
CA PHE A 627 0.92 -2.66 31.51
C PHE A 627 0.13 -3.09 32.74
N ASP A 628 -0.23 -4.37 32.81
CA ASP A 628 -1.01 -4.94 33.92
C ASP A 628 -0.10 -5.24 35.12
N GLU A 629 -0.56 -4.93 36.34
CA GLU A 629 0.16 -5.17 37.61
C GLU A 629 1.57 -4.57 37.65
N VAL A 630 1.69 -3.29 37.29
CA VAL A 630 2.99 -2.60 37.12
C VAL A 630 3.86 -2.60 38.38
N GLU A 631 3.28 -2.77 39.58
CA GLU A 631 4.04 -2.95 40.82
C GLU A 631 4.89 -4.22 40.88
N LYS A 632 4.64 -5.21 40.01
CA LYS A 632 5.39 -6.47 39.95
C LYS A 632 6.58 -6.42 39.00
N ALA A 633 6.68 -5.37 38.18
CA ALA A 633 7.73 -5.19 37.19
C ALA A 633 9.13 -5.04 37.82
N HIS A 634 10.16 -5.52 37.12
CA HIS A 634 11.54 -5.23 37.50
C HIS A 634 11.85 -3.72 37.42
N PRO A 635 12.62 -3.12 38.36
CA PRO A 635 12.93 -1.69 38.37
C PRO A 635 13.55 -1.11 37.09
N ASP A 636 14.34 -1.91 36.36
CA ASP A 636 15.01 -1.48 35.12
C ASP A 636 14.01 -1.07 34.01
N ILE A 637 12.78 -1.61 34.04
CA ILE A 637 11.74 -1.32 33.03
C ILE A 637 11.28 0.14 33.12
N PHE A 638 11.26 0.71 34.32
CA PHE A 638 10.80 2.09 34.53
C PHE A 638 11.72 3.12 33.88
N ASN A 639 13.01 2.81 33.66
CA ASN A 639 13.93 3.71 32.96
C ASN A 639 13.55 3.84 31.48
N SER A 640 13.22 2.71 30.84
CA SER A 640 12.75 2.70 29.45
C SER A 640 11.34 3.29 29.32
N LEU A 641 10.45 3.03 30.30
CA LEU A 641 9.13 3.68 30.34
C LEU A 641 9.23 5.19 30.54
N LEU A 642 10.16 5.68 31.36
CA LEU A 642 10.44 7.12 31.48
C LEU A 642 10.79 7.73 30.12
N GLN A 643 11.69 7.10 29.37
CA GLN A 643 12.03 7.56 28.02
C GLN A 643 10.80 7.63 27.10
N ILE A 644 9.95 6.59 27.13
CA ILE A 644 8.70 6.58 26.36
C ILE A 644 7.76 7.72 26.79
N LEU A 645 7.59 7.95 28.09
CA LEU A 645 6.69 8.97 28.64
C LEU A 645 7.18 10.41 28.39
N GLU A 646 8.49 10.59 28.19
CA GLU A 646 9.15 11.88 27.96
C GLU A 646 9.31 12.22 26.47
N GLU A 647 9.89 11.30 25.70
CA GLU A 647 10.28 11.53 24.30
C GLU A 647 9.29 10.92 23.30
N GLY A 648 8.33 10.13 23.78
CA GLY A 648 7.37 9.42 22.93
C GLY A 648 8.06 8.48 21.96
N ARG A 649 9.31 8.10 22.21
CA ARG A 649 10.14 7.27 21.34
C ARG A 649 11.02 6.37 22.18
N LEU A 650 11.34 5.20 21.64
CA LEU A 650 12.29 4.29 22.23
C LEU A 650 13.18 3.73 21.13
N THR A 651 14.48 3.67 21.37
CA THR A 651 15.41 2.96 20.49
C THR A 651 15.55 1.53 20.99
N ASP A 652 15.25 0.56 20.13
CA ASP A 652 15.44 -0.86 20.45
C ASP A 652 16.93 -1.25 20.48
N SER A 653 17.22 -2.50 20.86
CA SER A 653 18.60 -3.00 20.92
C SER A 653 19.29 -3.11 19.56
N GLN A 654 18.55 -3.02 18.45
CA GLN A 654 19.05 -3.03 17.08
C GLN A 654 19.24 -1.62 16.51
N GLY A 655 19.00 -0.58 17.32
CA GLY A 655 19.15 0.82 16.91
C GLY A 655 17.93 1.37 16.16
N ARG A 656 16.83 0.62 16.05
CA ARG A 656 15.60 1.08 15.39
C ARG A 656 14.83 1.97 16.35
N LYS A 657 14.33 3.09 15.85
CA LYS A 657 13.48 4.02 16.62
C LYS A 657 12.02 3.58 16.49
N VAL A 658 11.37 3.35 17.63
CA VAL A 658 9.94 3.04 17.73
C VAL A 658 9.21 4.26 18.27
N ASP A 659 8.12 4.65 17.60
CA ASP A 659 7.32 5.81 17.95
C ASP A 659 6.10 5.42 18.82
N PHE A 660 5.98 6.07 19.97
CA PHE A 660 4.91 5.93 20.97
C PHE A 660 4.03 7.18 21.05
N LYS A 661 4.27 8.24 20.27
CA LYS A 661 3.50 9.49 20.32
C LYS A 661 2.01 9.28 20.09
N ASN A 662 1.65 8.30 19.27
CA ASN A 662 0.27 7.95 18.96
C ASN A 662 -0.31 6.82 19.84
N THR A 663 0.40 6.44 20.91
CA THR A 663 -0.06 5.43 21.86
C THR A 663 -0.72 6.06 23.09
N VAL A 664 -1.69 5.36 23.68
CA VAL A 664 -2.19 5.66 25.03
C VAL A 664 -1.63 4.62 25.98
N ILE A 665 -0.84 5.06 26.95
CA ILE A 665 -0.18 4.20 27.92
C ILE A 665 -1.06 4.11 29.17
N ILE A 666 -1.44 2.89 29.54
CA ILE A 666 -2.21 2.60 30.74
C ILE A 666 -1.43 1.61 31.58
N MET A 667 -1.28 1.91 32.87
CA MET A 667 -0.61 1.05 33.83
C MET A 667 -1.59 0.69 34.93
N THR A 668 -1.91 -0.58 35.13
CA THR A 668 -2.79 -0.98 36.23
C THR A 668 -1.97 -1.27 37.48
N THR A 669 -2.56 -0.99 38.64
CA THR A 669 -1.97 -1.35 39.92
C THR A 669 -3.01 -1.66 40.97
N ASN A 670 -2.72 -2.63 41.84
CA ASN A 670 -3.57 -2.96 42.98
C ASN A 670 -3.08 -2.31 44.30
N LEU A 671 -2.07 -1.44 44.24
CA LEU A 671 -1.53 -0.73 45.41
C LEU A 671 -2.60 0.14 46.09
N GLY A 672 -2.53 0.22 47.43
CA GLY A 672 -3.46 0.98 48.26
C GLY A 672 -4.87 0.39 48.44
N THR A 673 -5.17 -0.78 47.89
CA THR A 673 -6.54 -1.32 47.85
C THR A 673 -6.91 -2.28 48.99
N ARG A 674 -5.90 -2.87 49.65
CA ARG A 674 -6.09 -3.90 50.70
C ARG A 674 -6.76 -3.37 51.98
N ASP A 675 -6.56 -2.09 52.28
CA ASP A 675 -7.14 -1.45 53.47
C ASP A 675 -8.50 -0.80 53.20
N ILE A 676 -8.86 -0.60 51.93
CA ILE A 676 -10.13 0.01 51.52
C ILE A 676 -11.28 -0.92 51.92
N ASN A 677 -11.12 -2.23 51.70
CA ASN A 677 -12.14 -3.23 52.05
C ASN A 677 -12.31 -3.44 53.57
N LYS A 678 -11.32 -3.06 54.39
CA LYS A 678 -11.41 -3.21 55.85
C LYS A 678 -12.25 -2.09 56.51
N GLY A 679 -12.33 -0.91 55.89
CA GLY A 679 -13.09 0.22 56.45
C GLY A 679 -14.61 0.04 56.42
N VAL A 680 -15.13 -0.77 55.50
CA VAL A 680 -16.58 -0.97 55.28
C VAL A 680 -17.21 -1.91 56.33
N LEU A 681 -16.42 -2.76 56.99
CA LEU A 681 -16.92 -3.74 57.97
C LEU A 681 -17.20 -3.18 59.38
N THR A 682 -16.91 -1.90 59.63
CA THR A 682 -17.09 -1.27 60.94
C THR A 682 -17.92 0.01 60.86
N GLY A 683 -19.26 -0.13 60.92
CA GLY A 683 -20.16 0.92 61.45
C GLY A 683 -21.14 1.56 60.46
N PHE A 684 -22.41 1.59 60.86
CA PHE A 684 -23.53 2.31 60.25
C PHE A 684 -23.18 3.76 59.86
N GLN A 685 -23.04 4.08 58.58
CA GLN A 685 -23.20 5.46 58.06
C GLN A 685 -23.90 5.45 56.68
N SER A 686 -24.84 6.38 56.54
CA SER A 686 -25.79 6.53 55.44
C SER A 686 -25.13 6.90 54.10
N ALA A 687 -25.84 6.61 53.01
CA ALA A 687 -25.41 6.71 51.61
C ALA A 687 -25.00 8.11 51.06
N ASP A 688 -24.99 9.17 51.89
CA ASP A 688 -24.66 10.55 51.47
C ASP A 688 -23.13 10.87 51.46
N ASN A 689 -22.26 9.91 51.82
CA ASN A 689 -20.80 10.15 51.99
C ASN A 689 -19.90 9.75 50.80
N LEU A 690 -20.45 9.30 49.67
CA LEU A 690 -19.67 8.75 48.54
C LEU A 690 -18.57 9.67 47.98
N THR A 691 -18.76 10.99 48.01
CA THR A 691 -17.76 11.97 47.52
C THR A 691 -16.58 12.19 48.49
N HIS A 692 -16.81 12.06 49.80
CA HIS A 692 -15.73 12.09 50.80
C HIS A 692 -14.90 10.80 50.77
N ASP A 693 -15.50 9.68 50.34
CA ASP A 693 -14.80 8.40 50.24
C ASP A 693 -13.86 8.33 49.04
N TYR A 694 -14.23 8.87 47.87
CA TYR A 694 -13.34 8.87 46.70
C TYR A 694 -12.09 9.73 46.88
N SER A 695 -12.25 10.95 47.38
CA SER A 695 -11.11 11.87 47.62
C SER A 695 -10.12 11.30 48.64
N ARG A 696 -10.64 10.66 49.70
CA ARG A 696 -9.82 9.94 50.69
C ARG A 696 -9.14 8.71 50.10
N MET A 697 -9.84 7.95 49.27
CA MET A 697 -9.29 6.80 48.57
C MET A 697 -8.16 7.21 47.62
N LYS A 698 -8.36 8.28 46.83
CA LYS A 698 -7.34 8.83 45.93
C LYS A 698 -6.10 9.28 46.70
N ALA A 699 -6.27 10.00 47.81
CA ALA A 699 -5.14 10.42 48.64
C ALA A 699 -4.31 9.24 49.17
N LYS A 700 -4.97 8.14 49.57
CA LYS A 700 -4.29 6.93 50.05
C LYS A 700 -3.57 6.18 48.93
N VAL A 701 -4.20 6.07 47.76
CA VAL A 701 -3.55 5.50 46.56
C VAL A 701 -2.32 6.33 46.19
N ASP A 702 -2.41 7.65 46.18
CA ASP A 702 -1.28 8.54 45.85
C ASP A 702 -0.12 8.41 46.85
N GLU A 703 -0.42 8.18 48.14
CA GLU A 703 0.60 7.92 49.16
C GLU A 703 1.36 6.62 48.88
N GLU A 704 0.62 5.53 48.61
CA GLU A 704 1.19 4.21 48.31
C GLU A 704 1.98 4.21 46.99
N LEU A 705 1.49 4.91 45.97
CA LEU A 705 2.21 5.11 44.71
C LEU A 705 3.54 5.81 44.92
N LYS A 706 3.60 6.85 45.78
CA LYS A 706 4.83 7.57 46.11
C LYS A 706 5.82 6.75 46.93
N GLN A 707 5.34 5.76 47.69
CA GLN A 707 6.21 4.84 48.42
C GLN A 707 6.84 3.80 47.49
N HIS A 708 6.07 3.29 46.52
CA HIS A 708 6.52 2.24 45.61
C HIS A 708 7.31 2.76 44.40
N PHE A 709 6.86 3.86 43.80
CA PHE A 709 7.46 4.43 42.59
C PHE A 709 8.24 5.71 42.88
N ARG A 710 9.29 5.94 42.09
CA ARG A 710 10.09 7.18 42.18
C ARG A 710 9.24 8.38 41.76
N PRO A 711 9.40 9.56 42.41
CA PRO A 711 8.66 10.77 42.04
C PRO A 711 8.85 11.17 40.56
N GLU A 712 10.05 10.93 40.02
CA GLU A 712 10.37 11.18 38.60
C GLU A 712 9.38 10.47 37.66
N PHE A 713 9.06 9.21 37.94
CA PHE A 713 8.11 8.43 37.15
C PHE A 713 6.69 8.96 37.24
N LEU A 714 6.20 9.21 38.47
CA LEU A 714 4.85 9.71 38.70
C LEU A 714 4.60 11.07 38.06
N ASN A 715 5.61 11.95 38.05
CA ASN A 715 5.53 13.28 37.44
C ASN A 715 5.44 13.23 35.89
N ARG A 716 5.73 12.09 35.25
CA ARG A 716 5.60 11.90 33.79
C ARG A 716 4.28 11.24 33.39
N VAL A 717 3.48 10.79 34.36
CA VAL A 717 2.12 10.29 34.12
C VAL A 717 1.16 11.49 34.06
N ASP A 718 0.22 11.50 33.11
CA ASP A 718 -0.72 12.61 32.96
C ASP A 718 -1.77 12.65 34.08
N ASP A 719 -2.28 11.49 34.50
CA ASP A 719 -3.25 11.39 35.60
C ASP A 719 -3.28 9.99 36.25
N THR A 720 -3.70 9.95 37.52
CA THR A 720 -4.01 8.72 38.27
C THR A 720 -5.53 8.58 38.38
N ILE A 721 -6.04 7.52 37.75
CA ILE A 721 -7.46 7.18 37.69
C ILE A 721 -7.75 6.11 38.73
N VAL A 722 -8.66 6.40 39.66
CA VAL A 722 -8.99 5.52 40.78
C VAL A 722 -10.33 4.85 40.53
N PHE A 723 -10.40 3.54 40.77
CA PHE A 723 -11.58 2.71 40.55
C PHE A 723 -12.14 2.24 41.89
N PRO A 724 -13.26 2.80 42.37
CA PRO A 724 -13.98 2.29 43.53
C PRO A 724 -14.49 0.85 43.35
N PRO A 725 -14.73 0.12 44.46
CA PRO A 725 -15.39 -1.19 44.41
C PRO A 725 -16.81 -1.10 43.84
N LEU A 726 -17.24 -2.15 43.15
CA LEU A 726 -18.57 -2.24 42.54
C LEU A 726 -19.64 -2.51 43.60
N ASN A 727 -20.81 -1.86 43.45
CA ASN A 727 -21.98 -2.15 44.26
C ASN A 727 -22.87 -3.24 43.61
N LYS A 728 -23.82 -3.80 44.37
CA LYS A 728 -24.66 -4.91 43.90
C LYS A 728 -25.50 -4.55 42.67
N ASP A 729 -26.00 -3.33 42.57
CA ASP A 729 -26.80 -2.88 41.42
C ASP A 729 -25.96 -2.77 40.14
N GLN A 730 -24.72 -2.30 40.25
CA GLN A 730 -23.74 -2.28 39.15
C GLN A 730 -23.41 -3.72 38.72
N ILE A 731 -23.29 -4.66 39.65
CA ILE A 731 -23.07 -6.07 39.32
C ILE A 731 -24.25 -6.64 38.51
N LYS A 732 -25.50 -6.32 38.87
CA LYS A 732 -26.67 -6.74 38.09
C LYS A 732 -26.63 -6.23 36.65
N GLN A 733 -26.26 -4.97 36.45
CA GLN A 733 -26.09 -4.41 35.09
C GLN A 733 -24.93 -5.08 34.32
N ILE A 734 -23.86 -5.49 35.01
CA ILE A 734 -22.78 -6.29 34.40
C ILE A 734 -23.29 -7.67 33.97
N VAL A 735 -24.16 -8.31 34.75
CA VAL A 735 -24.83 -9.56 34.34
C VAL A 735 -25.58 -9.36 33.02
N ASP A 736 -26.37 -8.29 32.91
CA ASP A 736 -27.11 -7.99 31.68
C ASP A 736 -26.19 -7.86 30.46
N LEU A 737 -25.08 -7.12 30.59
CA LEU A 737 -24.10 -7.00 29.50
C LEU A 737 -23.48 -8.33 29.10
N MET A 738 -23.18 -9.21 30.06
CA MET A 738 -22.59 -10.52 29.77
C MET A 738 -23.60 -11.49 29.16
N ILE A 739 -24.85 -11.46 29.62
CA ILE A 739 -25.95 -12.24 29.05
C ILE A 739 -26.29 -11.76 27.64
N ALA A 740 -26.26 -10.46 27.36
CA ALA A 740 -26.49 -9.94 26.01
C ALA A 740 -25.47 -10.52 24.98
N LYS A 741 -24.21 -10.72 25.39
CA LYS A 741 -23.20 -11.38 24.54
C LYS A 741 -23.51 -12.86 24.30
N LEU A 742 -24.09 -13.56 25.28
CA LEU A 742 -24.56 -14.94 25.11
C LEU A 742 -25.81 -14.98 24.22
N ALA A 743 -26.78 -14.09 24.44
CA ALA A 743 -28.00 -13.98 23.66
C ALA A 743 -27.69 -13.77 22.17
N LYS A 744 -26.74 -12.88 21.83
CA LYS A 744 -26.30 -12.67 20.44
C LYS A 744 -25.71 -13.93 19.78
N ARG A 745 -25.03 -14.80 20.56
CA ARG A 745 -24.54 -16.09 20.05
C ARG A 745 -25.68 -17.09 19.82
N MET A 746 -26.70 -17.07 20.68
CA MET A 746 -27.90 -17.89 20.52
C MET A 746 -28.76 -17.44 19.35
N GLU A 747 -28.83 -16.13 19.07
CA GLU A 747 -29.56 -15.59 17.91
C GLU A 747 -29.01 -16.10 16.58
N ALA A 748 -27.70 -16.32 16.49
CA ALA A 748 -27.08 -16.93 15.31
C ALA A 748 -27.50 -18.41 15.09
N GLN A 749 -28.15 -19.02 16.09
CA GLN A 749 -28.74 -20.36 16.03
C GLN A 749 -30.29 -20.28 16.07
N ASP A 750 -30.86 -19.13 15.71
CA ASP A 750 -32.30 -18.85 15.73
C ASP A 750 -32.97 -19.03 17.11
N MET A 751 -32.25 -18.80 18.21
CA MET A 751 -32.79 -18.88 19.57
C MET A 751 -32.64 -17.55 20.31
N HIS A 752 -33.65 -17.16 21.08
CA HIS A 752 -33.59 -15.94 21.89
C HIS A 752 -33.46 -16.26 23.39
N LEU A 753 -32.62 -15.52 24.11
CA LEU A 753 -32.41 -15.69 25.55
C LEU A 753 -33.00 -14.51 26.32
N GLN A 754 -33.83 -14.80 27.32
CA GLN A 754 -34.37 -13.80 28.25
C GLN A 754 -34.09 -14.22 29.69
N LEU A 755 -33.60 -13.28 30.50
CA LEU A 755 -33.40 -13.48 31.94
C LEU A 755 -34.50 -12.79 32.74
N THR A 756 -35.04 -13.50 33.73
CA THR A 756 -35.91 -12.88 34.74
C THR A 756 -35.10 -12.06 35.75
N ASP A 757 -35.74 -11.09 36.42
CA ASP A 757 -35.10 -10.27 37.44
C ASP A 757 -34.57 -11.12 38.61
N GLU A 758 -35.27 -12.19 38.98
CA GLU A 758 -34.85 -13.13 40.03
C GLU A 758 -33.60 -13.92 39.63
N ALA A 759 -33.50 -14.33 38.36
CA ALA A 759 -32.31 -14.98 37.83
C ALA A 759 -31.12 -14.02 37.78
N ARG A 760 -31.36 -12.75 37.42
CA ARG A 760 -30.33 -11.70 37.45
C ARG A 760 -29.78 -11.50 38.86
N ASP A 761 -30.68 -11.44 39.85
CA ASP A 761 -30.31 -11.26 41.26
C ASP A 761 -29.50 -12.44 41.79
N LEU A 762 -29.91 -13.67 41.45
CA LEU A 762 -29.19 -14.87 41.85
C LEU A 762 -27.79 -14.95 41.21
N LEU A 763 -27.66 -14.61 39.92
CA LEU A 763 -26.35 -14.54 39.26
C LEU A 763 -25.45 -13.45 39.85
N ALA A 764 -26.02 -12.30 40.20
CA ALA A 764 -25.28 -11.24 40.87
C ALA A 764 -24.77 -11.71 42.24
N ASP A 765 -25.58 -12.43 43.01
CA ASP A 765 -25.20 -12.97 44.32
C ASP A 765 -24.13 -14.07 44.22
N LEU A 766 -24.22 -14.95 43.23
CA LEU A 766 -23.21 -16.01 43.00
C LEU A 766 -21.92 -15.44 42.39
N GLY A 767 -22.02 -14.38 41.59
CA GLY A 767 -20.93 -13.79 40.83
C GLY A 767 -20.20 -12.63 41.52
N PHE A 768 -20.70 -12.15 42.66
CA PHE A 768 -20.12 -11.03 43.40
C PHE A 768 -19.22 -11.50 44.54
N ASP A 769 -17.98 -11.02 44.53
CA ASP A 769 -17.04 -11.19 45.63
C ASP A 769 -16.46 -9.81 46.01
N PRO A 770 -16.55 -9.38 47.29
CA PRO A 770 -16.02 -8.07 47.72
C PRO A 770 -14.52 -7.86 47.49
N VAL A 771 -13.74 -8.94 47.37
CA VAL A 771 -12.29 -8.91 47.13
C VAL A 771 -11.98 -9.06 45.64
N LEU A 772 -12.69 -9.94 44.93
CA LEU A 772 -12.43 -10.27 43.52
C LEU A 772 -13.31 -9.47 42.52
N GLY A 773 -14.23 -8.65 43.02
CA GLY A 773 -15.16 -7.86 42.20
C GLY A 773 -16.07 -8.73 41.35
N ALA A 774 -16.29 -8.32 40.09
CA ALA A 774 -17.11 -9.06 39.13
C ALA A 774 -16.38 -10.23 38.44
N ARG A 775 -15.13 -10.56 38.84
CA ARG A 775 -14.31 -11.59 38.18
C ARG A 775 -14.93 -13.00 38.24
N PRO A 776 -15.58 -13.44 39.33
CA PRO A 776 -16.25 -14.75 39.39
C PRO A 776 -17.46 -14.86 38.47
N LEU A 777 -18.08 -13.74 38.09
CA LEU A 777 -19.34 -13.67 37.38
C LEU A 777 -19.33 -14.40 36.03
N ARG A 778 -18.21 -14.34 35.30
CA ARG A 778 -18.06 -15.11 34.04
C ARG A 778 -18.15 -16.61 34.27
N ARG A 779 -17.52 -17.12 35.32
CA ARG A 779 -17.59 -18.55 35.65
C ARG A 779 -18.98 -18.93 36.14
N ALA A 780 -19.64 -18.07 36.91
CA ALA A 780 -21.00 -18.29 37.36
C ALA A 780 -21.98 -18.39 36.17
N ILE A 781 -21.91 -17.46 35.21
CA ILE A 781 -22.72 -17.52 33.98
C ILE A 781 -22.40 -18.78 33.17
N GLN A 782 -21.11 -19.08 32.96
CA GLN A 782 -20.71 -20.27 32.20
C GLN A 782 -21.29 -21.55 32.83
N ARG A 783 -21.05 -21.76 34.12
CA ARG A 783 -21.46 -22.97 34.83
C ARG A 783 -22.97 -23.09 34.99
N GLU A 784 -23.63 -22.02 35.39
CA GLU A 784 -25.04 -22.08 35.78
C GLU A 784 -25.98 -21.86 34.60
N ILE A 785 -25.54 -21.12 33.56
CA ILE A 785 -26.36 -20.79 32.38
C ILE A 785 -25.85 -21.49 31.12
N GLU A 786 -24.60 -21.30 30.70
CA GLU A 786 -24.12 -21.82 29.41
C GLU A 786 -24.08 -23.35 29.38
N ASP A 787 -23.54 -23.99 30.41
CA ASP A 787 -23.44 -25.46 30.49
C ASP A 787 -24.86 -26.07 30.52
N ALA A 788 -25.77 -25.48 31.31
CA ALA A 788 -27.16 -25.92 31.42
C ALA A 788 -27.99 -25.71 30.15
N LEU A 789 -27.72 -24.66 29.37
CA LEU A 789 -28.33 -24.45 28.05
C LEU A 789 -27.77 -25.45 27.03
N SER A 790 -26.46 -25.67 27.05
CA SER A 790 -25.76 -26.57 26.12
C SER A 790 -26.27 -28.01 26.27
N GLU A 791 -26.40 -28.50 27.50
CA GLU A 791 -26.98 -29.82 27.76
C GLU A 791 -28.40 -29.94 27.19
N ARG A 792 -29.28 -28.97 27.47
CA ARG A 792 -30.68 -29.00 26.99
C ARG A 792 -30.81 -28.92 25.47
N ILE A 793 -29.97 -28.13 24.81
CA ILE A 793 -29.91 -28.08 23.35
C ILE A 793 -29.46 -29.44 22.79
N LEU A 794 -28.45 -30.07 23.39
CA LEU A 794 -27.97 -31.40 22.97
C LEU A 794 -28.99 -32.52 23.20
N PHE A 795 -29.79 -32.44 24.27
CA PHE A 795 -30.90 -33.37 24.53
C PHE A 795 -32.15 -33.08 23.70
N GLY A 796 -32.17 -31.98 22.92
CA GLY A 796 -33.30 -31.59 22.09
C GLY A 796 -34.50 -31.02 22.87
N GLU A 797 -34.29 -30.62 24.13
CA GLU A 797 -35.31 -29.96 24.96
C GLU A 797 -35.54 -28.50 24.54
N ILE A 798 -34.52 -27.87 23.97
CA ILE A 798 -34.57 -26.52 23.39
C ILE A 798 -34.24 -26.63 21.91
N VAL A 799 -35.07 -26.04 21.05
CA VAL A 799 -34.93 -26.08 19.59
C VAL A 799 -34.89 -24.68 18.97
N ALA A 800 -34.39 -24.61 17.74
CA ALA A 800 -34.38 -23.38 16.95
C ALA A 800 -35.79 -22.79 16.80
N GLY A 801 -35.90 -21.46 16.90
CA GLY A 801 -37.13 -20.67 16.87
C GLY A 801 -37.70 -20.35 18.25
N GLN A 802 -37.16 -20.92 19.33
CA GLN A 802 -37.70 -20.73 20.69
C GLN A 802 -37.11 -19.51 21.42
N VAL A 803 -37.93 -18.95 22.30
CA VAL A 803 -37.48 -17.99 23.33
C VAL A 803 -37.24 -18.75 24.63
N VAL A 804 -35.98 -18.82 25.04
CA VAL A 804 -35.55 -19.45 26.29
C VAL A 804 -35.61 -18.43 27.41
N THR A 805 -36.57 -18.59 28.33
CA THR A 805 -36.66 -17.79 29.56
C THR A 805 -35.93 -18.50 30.71
N VAL A 806 -34.97 -17.81 31.31
CA VAL A 806 -34.24 -18.26 32.51
C VAL A 806 -34.91 -17.71 33.75
N GLY A 807 -35.51 -18.61 34.52
CA GLY A 807 -36.17 -18.36 35.81
C GLY A 807 -35.34 -18.84 37.00
N VAL A 808 -35.90 -18.67 38.19
CA VAL A 808 -35.40 -19.27 39.44
C VAL A 808 -36.55 -19.97 40.15
N GLU A 809 -36.30 -21.15 40.69
CA GLU A 809 -37.22 -21.84 41.60
C GLU A 809 -36.55 -22.09 42.95
N GLY A 810 -37.32 -22.00 44.04
CA GLY A 810 -36.87 -22.25 45.41
C GLY A 810 -36.65 -20.98 46.25
N GLU A 811 -36.47 -21.16 47.57
CA GLU A 811 -36.22 -20.08 48.53
C GLU A 811 -34.87 -20.25 49.24
N GLY A 812 -34.24 -19.14 49.63
CA GLY A 812 -33.00 -19.15 50.39
C GLY A 812 -31.80 -19.73 49.61
N SER A 813 -31.10 -20.68 50.23
CA SER A 813 -29.92 -21.34 49.66
C SER A 813 -30.23 -22.41 48.61
N ASP A 814 -31.49 -22.80 48.45
CA ASP A 814 -31.93 -23.88 47.55
C ASP A 814 -32.42 -23.36 46.18
N ARG A 815 -32.20 -22.07 45.89
CA ARG A 815 -32.56 -21.44 44.61
C ARG A 815 -31.81 -22.11 43.45
N LYS A 816 -32.56 -22.56 42.44
CA LYS A 816 -32.02 -23.19 41.22
C LYS A 816 -32.51 -22.48 39.98
N PHE A 817 -31.66 -22.40 38.96
CA PHE A 817 -32.03 -21.87 37.66
C PHE A 817 -32.96 -22.82 36.91
N THR A 818 -34.03 -22.28 36.36
CA THR A 818 -34.98 -22.99 35.49
C THR A 818 -34.94 -22.43 34.08
N PHE A 819 -35.19 -23.27 33.08
CA PHE A 819 -35.03 -22.91 31.67
C PHE A 819 -36.24 -23.41 30.91
N ASN A 820 -37.02 -22.48 30.37
CA ASN A 820 -38.24 -22.77 29.65
C ASN A 820 -38.11 -22.24 28.21
N GLY A 821 -38.12 -23.14 27.23
CA GLY A 821 -38.20 -22.78 25.81
C GLY A 821 -39.67 -22.68 25.37
N GLN A 822 -40.08 -21.52 24.85
CA GLN A 822 -41.39 -21.29 24.27
C GLN A 822 -41.33 -21.13 22.76
#